data_AF-A0AAV9NSQ3-F1
#
_entry.id   AF-A0AAV9NSQ3-F1
#
_cell.length_a   1.000
_cell.length_b   1.000
_cell.length_c   1.000
_cell.angle_alpha   90.00
_cell.angle_beta   90.00
_cell.angle_gamma   90.00
#
_symmetry.space_group_name_H-M   'P 1'
#
loop_
_entity.id
_entity.type
_entity.pdbx_description
1 polymer ?
#
loop_
_entity_poly.entity_id
_entity_poly.type
_entity_poly.pdbx_seq_one_letter_code
_entity_poly.pdbx_strand_id
1 'polypeptide(L)'
;MTSYIPDPTPPTIDRGSTALVTRGPGFDSGNRITEISSPDFSAGPQDIHGHQDDILDRLAGHYTPFEGYDFLVRAFEKTVRGNLRASFRDGNRLAEVIDGTITPKVGITFLAGADNPQVNQMEQISMSRLEPDQKDASWRVNTAGALLKNFEFDQSMSIICSDNTSAVVASARQRASVSGPFVESTSPSNQRALAIRNPMNQVVTIDSESVIIVNSLSGENWDLEGVLIEVDQSSLMAVIVNYRKIIQRGGANLPGGETVAVDEKKIKLLDQMIEDARRLCIRSPTLFRMATRRHIISSKNTRYGVDNGNMFQTLTTSSGIKNIISLSAAYFNSLASYNTAAQQLIRPRFLQMLVLLLSLLNDDDLHELAEFLEVTYRIRAERQHLELLVLKVLPLISINSKIFLNGLITAFEGPLVNPSPHLVDQPEIWRLFLLRLLRHDYMLPGTIEQLTDQNFSWVSKWPEDGYRDSRVFRHLQYSGRARAFNEIPPIDFHTEHNSTEVTAVFTNGCRYIVSVGDLENIIRMVPGRYALTEAVPEGRHFDLDITEVQVNEPLYRAIWEVNSILTTVKGILPARRRSGIVDRLAAILGSGGNKNSEGASLPEVKGSGRLTYHAATLNGQMLAVAYKVEGRKITRRELVRHIASDLGKMMATMDAIETAVQQASEEKKKDDRIRQTVHSLRTALGSVGQLYRSAEENKQKMENFSTKLGDEPISKVLYPIGSDETPLGIWNNYRAWYVGGDNVLYIESHRRAVRSVAWHDESVMEVTFHQQDAKYYLTPLRKLQEDERDEELKPNDQVILAGQYIIVVESNGQMFVPNSEADGRHNTNNSRSAGGGTSPEGGNGRQQIPLEKMLNWLKITGVETPRRKRRNPQQEMSQIVRSAIR
;
A
#
# COMPACT_ATOMS: atom_id res chain seq x y z
N MET A 1 -45.26 -17.78 43.98
CA MET A 1 -46.72 -17.84 44.20
C MET A 1 -47.37 -16.71 43.40
N THR A 2 -48.66 -16.86 43.09
CA THR A 2 -49.65 -15.81 42.76
C THR A 2 -49.53 -14.54 43.62
N SER A 3 -49.99 -13.33 43.25
CA SER A 3 -50.58 -12.73 42.02
C SER A 3 -50.75 -11.20 42.28
N TYR A 4 -51.23 -10.27 41.42
CA TYR A 4 -51.75 -10.26 40.04
C TYR A 4 -51.58 -8.84 39.42
N ILE A 5 -52.21 -8.55 38.27
CA ILE A 5 -52.45 -7.18 37.70
C ILE A 5 -53.96 -6.82 37.87
N PRO A 6 -54.41 -5.56 37.74
CA PRO A 6 -54.93 -5.11 36.43
C PRO A 6 -54.84 -3.58 36.10
N ASP A 7 -54.77 -3.25 34.80
CA ASP A 7 -55.19 -1.93 34.24
C ASP A 7 -56.73 -1.85 34.12
N PRO A 8 -57.32 -0.66 33.79
CA PRO A 8 -57.83 -0.54 32.40
C PRO A 8 -57.81 0.88 31.76
N THR A 9 -57.92 0.87 30.42
CA THR A 9 -58.12 2.00 29.48
C THR A 9 -59.62 2.20 29.12
N PRO A 10 -60.11 2.90 28.05
CA PRO A 10 -59.55 3.93 27.14
C PRO A 10 -60.41 5.26 27.04
N PRO A 11 -61.04 5.71 25.92
CA PRO A 11 -60.60 6.92 25.16
C PRO A 11 -61.70 7.98 24.86
N THR A 12 -61.37 9.03 24.09
CA THR A 12 -62.36 9.84 23.32
C THR A 12 -61.76 10.57 22.10
N ILE A 13 -62.60 11.11 21.21
CA ILE A 13 -62.29 11.71 19.89
C ILE A 13 -63.20 12.95 19.70
N ASP A 14 -62.76 14.05 19.04
CA ASP A 14 -63.67 14.86 18.19
C ASP A 14 -63.00 15.77 17.12
N ARG A 15 -63.80 16.51 16.34
CA ARG A 15 -63.49 17.22 15.07
C ARG A 15 -63.95 18.71 15.01
N GLY A 16 -63.43 19.47 14.04
CA GLY A 16 -64.03 20.71 13.47
C GLY A 16 -63.06 21.47 12.51
N SER A 17 -63.37 22.21 11.41
CA SER A 17 -64.56 22.54 10.57
C SER A 17 -64.94 24.04 10.52
N THR A 18 -65.29 24.73 9.40
CA THR A 18 -65.19 24.47 7.93
C THR A 18 -65.55 25.74 7.10
N ALA A 19 -64.72 26.18 6.12
CA ALA A 19 -65.04 27.07 4.98
C ALA A 19 -63.87 27.04 3.94
N LEU A 20 -63.95 27.06 2.59
CA LEU A 20 -64.99 27.15 1.54
C LEU A 20 -65.32 28.56 0.95
N VAL A 21 -65.65 28.61 -0.37
CA VAL A 21 -66.12 29.74 -1.26
C VAL A 21 -65.03 30.49 -2.07
N THR A 22 -65.10 30.78 -3.40
CA THR A 22 -65.70 30.14 -4.61
C THR A 22 -65.14 30.70 -5.95
N ARG A 23 -65.02 29.84 -6.99
CA ARG A 23 -65.15 30.08 -8.47
C ARG A 23 -64.04 30.81 -9.30
N GLY A 24 -63.83 30.32 -10.54
CA GLY A 24 -62.96 30.85 -11.64
C GLY A 24 -63.77 31.51 -12.78
N PRO A 25 -63.47 31.37 -14.10
CA PRO A 25 -62.63 30.35 -14.81
C PRO A 25 -61.68 30.91 -15.93
N GLY A 26 -60.95 30.05 -16.67
CA GLY A 26 -60.46 30.36 -18.05
C GLY A 26 -59.13 29.77 -18.55
N PHE A 27 -59.23 28.89 -19.56
CA PHE A 27 -58.30 28.43 -20.64
C PHE A 27 -56.79 28.76 -20.76
N ASP A 28 -56.09 27.76 -21.34
CA ASP A 28 -54.94 27.77 -22.29
C ASP A 28 -53.48 28.13 -21.92
N SER A 29 -52.68 27.06 -21.87
CA SER A 29 -51.35 26.84 -22.49
C SER A 29 -50.25 27.91 -22.44
N GLY A 30 -49.11 27.58 -21.81
CA GLY A 30 -47.83 28.26 -22.05
C GLY A 30 -46.69 27.70 -21.19
N ASN A 31 -45.65 27.14 -21.82
CA ASN A 31 -44.47 26.61 -21.12
C ASN A 31 -43.75 27.68 -20.28
N ARG A 32 -43.50 27.40 -19.00
CA ARG A 32 -42.24 27.82 -18.37
C ARG A 32 -41.80 26.93 -17.21
N ILE A 33 -40.48 26.75 -17.15
CA ILE A 33 -39.74 25.89 -16.21
C ILE A 33 -39.80 26.50 -14.79
N THR A 34 -40.12 25.67 -13.80
CA THR A 34 -39.90 25.97 -12.38
C THR A 34 -39.30 24.76 -11.67
N GLU A 35 -38.19 24.99 -10.96
CA GLU A 35 -37.85 24.37 -9.67
C GLU A 35 -37.88 22.84 -9.59
N ILE A 36 -36.76 22.21 -9.95
CA ILE A 36 -36.37 20.92 -9.35
C ILE A 36 -35.75 21.22 -7.99
N SER A 37 -36.46 20.89 -6.91
CA SER A 37 -35.93 20.94 -5.55
C SER A 37 -34.72 20.02 -5.39
N SER A 38 -33.65 20.52 -4.77
CA SER A 38 -32.43 19.73 -4.52
C SER A 38 -32.73 18.58 -3.55
N PRO A 39 -32.27 17.33 -3.82
CA PRO A 39 -32.31 16.27 -2.81
C PRO A 39 -31.20 16.49 -1.77
N ASP A 40 -31.55 16.45 -0.48
CA ASP A 40 -30.58 16.40 0.61
C ASP A 40 -29.87 15.04 0.64
N PHE A 41 -28.70 14.94 0.01
CA PHE A 41 -27.89 13.73 -0.02
C PHE A 41 -27.14 13.50 1.31
N SER A 42 -27.83 12.90 2.29
CA SER A 42 -27.24 12.35 3.51
C SER A 42 -26.45 11.06 3.22
N ALA A 43 -25.37 11.18 2.44
CA ALA A 43 -24.59 10.04 1.95
C ALA A 43 -23.97 9.21 3.10
N GLY A 44 -24.32 7.93 3.14
CA GLY A 44 -23.87 6.98 4.17
C GLY A 44 -22.65 6.16 3.74
N PRO A 45 -22.11 5.30 4.62
CA PRO A 45 -21.05 4.35 4.24
C PRO A 45 -21.46 3.42 3.09
N GLN A 46 -22.75 3.15 2.93
CA GLN A 46 -23.29 2.28 1.88
C GLN A 46 -23.05 2.84 0.46
N ASP A 47 -23.08 4.16 0.28
CA ASP A 47 -22.76 4.82 -1.01
C ASP A 47 -21.26 4.72 -1.36
N ILE A 48 -20.40 4.43 -0.37
CA ILE A 48 -18.97 4.25 -0.60
C ILE A 48 -18.72 2.87 -1.23
N HIS A 49 -19.34 1.83 -0.68
CA HIS A 49 -19.23 0.47 -1.23
C HIS A 49 -19.81 0.37 -2.64
N GLY A 50 -21.05 0.83 -2.88
CA GLY A 50 -21.65 0.77 -4.22
C GLY A 50 -20.81 1.45 -5.31
N HIS A 51 -20.15 2.57 -4.99
CA HIS A 51 -19.28 3.25 -5.95
C HIS A 51 -17.85 2.68 -6.04
N GLN A 52 -17.40 1.92 -5.04
CA GLN A 52 -16.22 1.05 -5.16
C GLN A 52 -16.54 -0.13 -6.07
N ASP A 53 -17.67 -0.80 -5.84
CA ASP A 53 -18.15 -1.94 -6.62
C ASP A 53 -18.34 -1.57 -8.09
N ASP A 54 -18.95 -0.40 -8.41
CA ASP A 54 -19.02 0.14 -9.79
C ASP A 54 -17.64 0.24 -10.48
N ILE A 55 -16.62 0.70 -9.75
CA ILE A 55 -15.26 0.87 -10.29
C ILE A 55 -14.55 -0.48 -10.41
N LEU A 56 -14.78 -1.39 -9.46
CA LEU A 56 -14.25 -2.75 -9.47
C LEU A 56 -14.90 -3.61 -10.57
N ASP A 57 -16.19 -3.45 -10.84
CA ASP A 57 -16.88 -4.12 -11.96
C ASP A 57 -16.48 -3.54 -13.32
N ARG A 58 -16.14 -2.25 -13.41
CA ARG A 58 -15.50 -1.67 -14.61
C ARG A 58 -14.10 -2.25 -14.83
N LEU A 59 -13.27 -2.32 -13.78
CA LEU A 59 -11.96 -2.98 -13.84
C LEU A 59 -12.11 -4.45 -14.24
N ALA A 60 -12.94 -5.23 -13.54
CA ALA A 60 -13.22 -6.62 -13.87
C ALA A 60 -13.83 -6.80 -15.27
N GLY A 61 -14.54 -5.80 -15.80
CA GLY A 61 -14.97 -5.70 -17.19
C GLY A 61 -13.78 -5.67 -18.17
N HIS A 62 -12.80 -4.79 -17.93
CA HIS A 62 -11.56 -4.72 -18.71
C HIS A 62 -10.66 -5.97 -18.55
N TYR A 63 -10.77 -6.66 -17.42
CA TYR A 63 -10.09 -7.91 -17.09
C TYR A 63 -10.95 -9.17 -17.29
N THR A 64 -12.06 -9.08 -18.05
CA THR A 64 -13.00 -10.20 -18.22
C THR A 64 -12.24 -11.47 -18.59
N PRO A 65 -12.19 -12.48 -17.69
CA PRO A 65 -11.22 -13.55 -17.83
C PRO A 65 -11.49 -14.30 -19.13
N PHE A 66 -10.42 -14.48 -19.92
CA PHE A 66 -10.49 -15.02 -21.27
C PHE A 66 -11.08 -16.45 -21.35
N GLU A 67 -11.31 -17.08 -20.20
CA GLU A 67 -12.11 -18.30 -19.97
C GLU A 67 -13.49 -18.29 -20.64
N GLY A 68 -14.10 -17.11 -20.89
CA GLY A 68 -15.29 -17.01 -21.74
C GLY A 68 -15.10 -17.55 -23.17
N TYR A 69 -13.83 -17.66 -23.61
CA TYR A 69 -13.41 -18.31 -24.85
C TYR A 69 -12.72 -19.67 -24.64
N ASP A 70 -12.49 -20.14 -23.42
CA ASP A 70 -11.95 -21.50 -23.21
C ASP A 70 -13.00 -22.58 -23.53
N PHE A 71 -14.30 -22.26 -23.45
CA PHE A 71 -15.37 -23.07 -24.04
C PHE A 71 -15.45 -22.96 -25.58
N LEU A 72 -14.87 -21.91 -26.18
CA LEU A 72 -14.76 -21.72 -27.63
C LEU A 72 -13.42 -22.27 -28.12
N VAL A 73 -13.37 -23.61 -28.16
CA VAL A 73 -12.34 -24.49 -28.72
C VAL A 73 -11.49 -23.82 -29.83
N ARG A 74 -10.35 -23.22 -29.43
CA ARG A 74 -9.13 -22.90 -30.22
C ARG A 74 -8.23 -21.82 -29.59
N ALA A 75 -8.70 -21.10 -28.56
CA ALA A 75 -8.08 -19.87 -28.05
C ALA A 75 -6.60 -19.96 -27.58
N PHE A 76 -6.00 -21.15 -27.47
CA PHE A 76 -4.57 -21.36 -27.25
C PHE A 76 -4.04 -22.40 -28.23
N GLU A 77 -3.02 -22.07 -29.02
CA GLU A 77 -2.26 -23.08 -29.74
C GLU A 77 -1.24 -23.72 -28.80
N LYS A 78 -1.62 -24.87 -28.22
CA LYS A 78 -0.71 -25.71 -27.43
C LYS A 78 0.26 -26.41 -28.35
N THR A 79 1.50 -25.92 -28.40
CA THR A 79 2.57 -26.56 -29.18
C THR A 79 2.85 -27.98 -28.66
N VAL A 80 3.46 -28.83 -29.49
CA VAL A 80 3.68 -30.27 -29.22
C VAL A 80 4.50 -30.54 -27.94
N ARG A 81 5.23 -29.53 -27.43
CA ARG A 81 6.04 -29.53 -26.21
C ARG A 81 5.28 -29.17 -24.92
N GLY A 82 4.10 -28.55 -25.01
CA GLY A 82 3.31 -28.06 -23.89
C GLY A 82 3.28 -26.54 -23.74
N ASN A 83 4.09 -25.82 -24.53
CA ASN A 83 4.19 -24.36 -24.50
C ASN A 83 2.87 -23.74 -24.96
N LEU A 84 2.46 -22.68 -24.27
CA LEU A 84 1.19 -21.99 -24.45
C LEU A 84 1.44 -20.64 -25.13
N ARG A 85 0.70 -20.39 -26.22
CA ARG A 85 0.82 -19.18 -27.04
C ARG A 85 -0.53 -18.49 -27.17
N ALA A 86 -0.51 -17.16 -27.12
CA ALA A 86 -1.66 -16.32 -27.46
C ALA A 86 -1.21 -15.08 -28.24
N SER A 87 -1.95 -14.74 -29.29
CA SER A 87 -1.75 -13.51 -30.05
C SER A 87 -2.63 -12.40 -29.49
N PHE A 88 -2.08 -11.19 -29.43
CA PHE A 88 -2.74 -9.98 -28.96
C PHE A 88 -2.65 -8.92 -30.05
N ARG A 89 -3.74 -8.19 -30.27
CA ARG A 89 -3.81 -7.03 -31.16
C ARG A 89 -4.31 -5.82 -30.40
N ASP A 90 -3.57 -4.71 -30.46
CA ASP A 90 -3.92 -3.45 -29.77
C ASP A 90 -4.27 -3.72 -28.28
N GLY A 91 -3.46 -4.56 -27.62
CA GLY A 91 -3.62 -5.05 -26.25
C GLY A 91 -4.71 -6.11 -26.02
N ASN A 92 -5.56 -6.42 -27.01
CA ASN A 92 -6.69 -7.35 -26.89
C ASN A 92 -6.33 -8.75 -27.42
N ARG A 93 -6.64 -9.80 -26.66
CA ARG A 93 -6.39 -11.20 -27.07
C ARG A 93 -7.24 -11.59 -28.29
N LEU A 94 -6.63 -12.29 -29.24
CA LEU A 94 -7.29 -12.88 -30.41
C LEU A 94 -7.76 -14.32 -30.13
N ALA A 95 -8.77 -14.77 -30.88
CA ALA A 95 -9.36 -16.11 -30.74
C ALA A 95 -8.52 -17.24 -31.40
N GLU A 96 -7.59 -16.89 -32.29
CA GLU A 96 -6.63 -17.80 -32.92
C GLU A 96 -5.22 -17.19 -32.85
N VAL A 97 -4.20 -18.05 -32.87
CA VAL A 97 -2.78 -17.62 -32.88
C VAL A 97 -2.35 -17.30 -34.30
N ILE A 98 -1.59 -16.22 -34.50
CA ILE A 98 -1.10 -15.77 -35.81
C ILE A 98 0.39 -16.10 -35.94
N ASP A 99 0.68 -17.17 -36.68
CA ASP A 99 2.05 -17.57 -37.03
C ASP A 99 2.84 -16.45 -37.73
N GLY A 100 4.16 -16.45 -37.52
CA GLY A 100 5.08 -15.47 -38.11
C GLY A 100 5.05 -14.06 -37.48
N THR A 101 4.19 -13.82 -36.48
CA THR A 101 4.24 -12.58 -35.67
C THR A 101 5.40 -12.61 -34.67
N ILE A 102 5.79 -11.45 -34.15
CA ILE A 102 6.97 -11.33 -33.28
C ILE A 102 6.70 -11.78 -31.85
N THR A 103 7.68 -12.48 -31.28
CA THR A 103 7.72 -12.96 -29.90
C THR A 103 8.64 -12.09 -29.02
N PRO A 104 8.09 -11.22 -28.15
CA PRO A 104 8.89 -10.39 -27.26
C PRO A 104 9.43 -11.21 -26.09
N LYS A 105 10.61 -10.84 -25.57
CA LYS A 105 11.14 -11.38 -24.31
C LYS A 105 10.60 -10.53 -23.15
N VAL A 106 9.87 -11.16 -22.22
CA VAL A 106 9.13 -10.46 -21.16
C VAL A 106 9.70 -10.80 -19.78
N GLY A 107 10.07 -9.78 -19.03
CA GLY A 107 10.60 -9.90 -17.66
C GLY A 107 9.58 -9.47 -16.62
N ILE A 108 9.31 -10.33 -15.64
CA ILE A 108 8.34 -10.03 -14.57
C ILE A 108 9.01 -10.20 -13.21
N THR A 109 8.98 -9.18 -12.35
CA THR A 109 9.25 -9.37 -10.91
C THR A 109 7.91 -9.37 -10.19
N PHE A 110 7.50 -10.53 -9.66
CA PHE A 110 6.26 -10.67 -8.90
C PHE A 110 6.56 -10.71 -7.39
N LEU A 111 5.98 -9.77 -6.66
CA LEU A 111 6.03 -9.67 -5.21
C LEU A 111 4.66 -10.01 -4.63
N ALA A 112 4.50 -11.28 -4.23
CA ALA A 112 3.33 -11.71 -3.47
C ALA A 112 3.30 -11.03 -2.08
N GLY A 113 2.14 -10.91 -1.44
CA GLY A 113 2.00 -9.92 -0.38
C GLY A 113 0.74 -9.84 0.45
N ALA A 114 -0.19 -10.79 0.33
CA ALA A 114 -1.45 -10.76 1.09
C ALA A 114 -1.27 -11.00 2.61
N ASP A 115 -0.26 -11.78 3.03
CA ASP A 115 -0.07 -12.20 4.42
C ASP A 115 1.38 -12.11 4.93
N ASN A 116 1.55 -11.79 6.21
CA ASN A 116 2.86 -11.64 6.85
C ASN A 116 3.77 -12.89 6.75
N PRO A 117 3.27 -14.13 6.92
CA PRO A 117 4.07 -15.34 6.68
C PRO A 117 4.66 -15.43 5.26
N GLN A 118 3.88 -15.25 4.20
CA GLN A 118 4.36 -15.28 2.82
C GLN A 118 5.42 -14.19 2.56
N VAL A 119 5.17 -12.96 3.04
CA VAL A 119 6.13 -11.85 2.93
C VAL A 119 7.42 -12.14 3.68
N ASN A 120 7.34 -12.74 4.87
CA ASN A 120 8.52 -13.16 5.61
C ASN A 120 9.30 -14.26 4.85
N GLN A 121 8.60 -15.21 4.22
CA GLN A 121 9.23 -16.23 3.40
C GLN A 121 9.95 -15.62 2.17
N MET A 122 9.36 -14.60 1.53
CA MET A 122 10.00 -13.90 0.40
C MET A 122 11.24 -13.09 0.82
N GLU A 123 11.23 -12.42 1.97
CA GLU A 123 12.42 -11.77 2.52
C GLU A 123 13.53 -12.78 2.85
N GLN A 124 13.18 -14.00 3.29
CA GLN A 124 14.15 -15.09 3.50
C GLN A 124 14.70 -15.66 2.18
N ILE A 125 13.85 -15.91 1.18
CA ILE A 125 14.26 -16.40 -0.16
C ILE A 125 15.19 -15.39 -0.85
N SER A 126 14.94 -14.09 -0.64
CA SER A 126 15.80 -13.01 -1.14
C SER A 126 17.22 -13.07 -0.56
N MET A 127 17.43 -13.70 0.61
CA MET A 127 18.76 -13.96 1.16
C MET A 127 19.43 -15.24 0.62
N SER A 128 18.66 -16.23 0.15
CA SER A 128 19.18 -17.52 -0.35
C SER A 128 19.50 -17.56 -1.84
N ARG A 129 19.11 -16.54 -2.61
CA ARG A 129 19.32 -16.41 -4.07
C ARG A 129 18.68 -17.52 -4.91
N LEU A 130 17.64 -18.19 -4.42
CA LEU A 130 16.86 -19.12 -5.22
C LEU A 130 16.13 -18.39 -6.37
N GLU A 131 15.94 -19.08 -7.49
CA GLU A 131 15.06 -18.59 -8.56
C GLU A 131 13.60 -18.54 -8.07
N PRO A 132 12.82 -17.53 -8.48
CA PRO A 132 11.41 -17.41 -8.08
C PRO A 132 10.55 -18.46 -8.80
N ASP A 133 9.43 -18.82 -8.18
CA ASP A 133 8.38 -19.62 -8.83
C ASP A 133 7.96 -18.96 -10.15
N GLN A 134 8.03 -19.74 -11.23
CA GLN A 134 7.73 -19.27 -12.59
C GLN A 134 6.23 -19.24 -12.89
N LYS A 135 5.37 -19.76 -12.00
CA LYS A 135 3.92 -19.87 -12.20
C LYS A 135 3.51 -20.70 -13.44
N ASP A 136 2.22 -21.01 -13.51
CA ASP A 136 1.64 -21.71 -14.66
C ASP A 136 1.79 -20.90 -15.97
N ALA A 137 1.92 -21.63 -17.07
CA ALA A 137 2.09 -21.04 -18.41
C ALA A 137 0.92 -20.12 -18.81
N SER A 138 -0.31 -20.45 -18.38
CA SER A 138 -1.50 -19.62 -18.54
C SER A 138 -1.37 -18.29 -17.80
N TRP A 139 -0.97 -18.32 -16.51
CA TRP A 139 -0.74 -17.12 -15.70
C TRP A 139 0.29 -16.19 -16.36
N ARG A 140 1.41 -16.75 -16.82
CA ARG A 140 2.47 -15.96 -17.47
C ARG A 140 1.99 -15.28 -18.75
N VAL A 141 1.31 -16.01 -19.65
CA VAL A 141 0.84 -15.43 -20.93
C VAL A 141 -0.31 -14.44 -20.74
N ASN A 142 -1.28 -14.73 -19.86
CA ASN A 142 -2.36 -13.79 -19.55
C ASN A 142 -1.82 -12.51 -18.90
N THR A 143 -0.90 -12.63 -17.94
CA THR A 143 -0.30 -11.48 -17.24
C THR A 143 0.59 -10.64 -18.15
N ALA A 144 1.43 -11.27 -18.99
CA ALA A 144 2.20 -10.55 -20.00
C ALA A 144 1.29 -9.90 -21.07
N GLY A 145 0.13 -10.48 -21.37
CA GLY A 145 -0.91 -9.84 -22.19
C GLY A 145 -1.48 -8.59 -21.52
N ALA A 146 -1.75 -8.64 -20.21
CA ALA A 146 -2.19 -7.48 -19.43
C ALA A 146 -1.12 -6.38 -19.32
N LEU A 147 0.17 -6.72 -19.42
CA LEU A 147 1.27 -5.74 -19.51
C LEU A 147 1.25 -4.91 -20.82
N LEU A 148 0.58 -5.38 -21.89
CA LEU A 148 0.44 -4.62 -23.13
C LEU A 148 -0.50 -3.40 -23.01
N LYS A 149 -1.40 -3.39 -22.02
CA LYS A 149 -2.24 -2.23 -21.71
C LYS A 149 -1.66 -1.47 -20.53
N ASN A 150 -1.44 -0.17 -20.69
CA ASN A 150 -1.19 0.74 -19.58
C ASN A 150 -2.52 1.37 -19.12
N PHE A 151 -2.59 1.74 -17.84
CA PHE A 151 -3.76 2.36 -17.24
C PHE A 151 -3.39 3.76 -16.79
N GLU A 152 -4.17 4.73 -17.26
CA GLU A 152 -4.06 6.15 -16.95
C GLU A 152 -5.42 6.62 -16.39
N PHE A 153 -5.42 7.72 -15.63
CA PHE A 153 -6.65 8.35 -15.18
C PHE A 153 -6.80 9.74 -15.81
N ASP A 154 -8.00 10.00 -16.34
CA ASP A 154 -8.40 11.26 -16.93
C ASP A 154 -8.68 12.34 -15.86
N GLN A 155 -8.83 13.60 -16.28
CA GLN A 155 -9.34 14.70 -15.44
C GLN A 155 -10.71 14.39 -14.84
N SER A 156 -11.56 13.60 -15.53
CA SER A 156 -12.82 13.07 -14.99
C SER A 156 -12.65 11.98 -13.91
N MET A 157 -11.42 11.59 -13.57
CA MET A 157 -11.05 10.43 -12.75
C MET A 157 -11.51 9.06 -13.32
N SER A 158 -11.95 9.03 -14.59
CA SER A 158 -12.25 7.80 -15.32
C SER A 158 -10.96 7.08 -15.74
N ILE A 159 -11.05 5.77 -15.98
CA ILE A 159 -9.90 4.94 -16.38
C ILE A 159 -9.77 4.97 -17.90
N ILE A 160 -8.62 5.40 -18.40
CA ILE A 160 -8.23 5.30 -19.81
C ILE A 160 -7.21 4.15 -19.93
N CYS A 161 -7.41 3.29 -20.93
CA CYS A 161 -6.46 2.23 -21.28
C CYS A 161 -5.68 2.65 -22.53
N SER A 162 -4.36 2.85 -22.39
CA SER A 162 -3.46 3.12 -23.51
C SER A 162 -2.78 1.82 -23.97
N ASP A 163 -2.64 1.63 -25.29
CA ASP A 163 -1.97 0.45 -25.86
C ASP A 163 -0.46 0.67 -25.97
N ASN A 164 0.30 -0.32 -25.52
CA ASN A 164 1.76 -0.38 -25.62
C ASN A 164 2.25 -1.42 -26.64
N THR A 165 1.34 -2.18 -27.28
CA THR A 165 1.67 -3.29 -28.20
C THR A 165 2.62 -2.84 -29.31
N SER A 166 2.35 -1.68 -29.94
CA SER A 166 3.18 -1.15 -31.02
C SER A 166 4.63 -0.81 -30.61
N ALA A 167 4.85 -0.37 -29.36
CA ALA A 167 6.18 -0.08 -28.82
C ALA A 167 6.94 -1.38 -28.50
N VAL A 168 6.27 -2.39 -27.95
CA VAL A 168 6.83 -3.72 -27.70
C VAL A 168 7.27 -4.40 -29.02
N VAL A 169 6.48 -4.27 -30.09
CA VAL A 169 6.89 -4.74 -31.44
C VAL A 169 8.16 -4.03 -31.91
N ALA A 170 8.27 -2.71 -31.70
CA ALA A 170 9.45 -1.95 -32.10
C ALA A 170 10.70 -2.40 -31.32
N SER A 171 10.60 -2.56 -29.99
CA SER A 171 11.69 -3.04 -29.14
C SER A 171 12.15 -4.45 -29.54
N ALA A 172 11.21 -5.39 -29.68
CA ALA A 172 11.52 -6.77 -30.06
C ALA A 172 12.18 -6.86 -31.44
N ARG A 173 11.79 -6.02 -32.41
CA ARG A 173 12.46 -5.93 -33.72
C ARG A 173 13.85 -5.31 -33.61
N GLN A 174 14.03 -4.28 -32.78
CA GLN A 174 15.35 -3.69 -32.54
C GLN A 174 16.30 -4.73 -31.94
N ARG A 175 15.87 -5.46 -30.89
CA ARG A 175 16.63 -6.58 -30.31
C ARG A 175 16.97 -7.66 -31.34
N ALA A 176 16.00 -8.10 -32.14
CA ALA A 176 16.21 -9.09 -33.20
C ALA A 176 17.22 -8.61 -34.27
N SER A 177 17.20 -7.32 -34.64
CA SER A 177 18.14 -6.76 -35.62
C SER A 177 19.57 -6.67 -35.07
N VAL A 178 19.75 -6.37 -33.78
CA VAL A 178 21.06 -6.29 -33.12
C VAL A 178 21.69 -7.68 -32.91
N SER A 179 20.90 -8.75 -32.87
CA SER A 179 21.38 -10.14 -32.84
C SER A 179 21.63 -10.76 -34.22
N GLY A 180 21.42 -10.02 -35.32
CA GLY A 180 21.63 -10.48 -36.70
C GLY A 180 23.00 -10.08 -37.27
N PRO A 181 23.56 -10.84 -38.24
CA PRO A 181 24.80 -10.46 -38.91
C PRO A 181 24.56 -9.30 -39.89
N PHE A 182 25.10 -8.13 -39.58
CA PHE A 182 25.30 -6.96 -40.47
C PHE A 182 24.10 -6.51 -41.34
N VAL A 183 23.30 -5.57 -40.80
CA VAL A 183 22.60 -4.56 -41.61
C VAL A 183 22.75 -3.18 -40.95
N GLU A 184 23.48 -2.27 -41.58
CA GLU A 184 23.59 -0.87 -41.12
C GLU A 184 22.28 -0.12 -41.40
N SER A 185 21.42 0.00 -40.39
CA SER A 185 20.18 0.78 -40.50
C SER A 185 20.44 2.28 -40.28
N THR A 186 20.70 3.01 -41.36
CA THR A 186 20.81 4.49 -41.32
C THR A 186 19.50 5.17 -40.85
N SER A 187 19.66 6.27 -40.12
CA SER A 187 18.61 7.27 -39.76
C SER A 187 17.49 6.81 -38.78
N PRO A 188 17.61 7.12 -37.47
CA PRO A 188 16.60 6.73 -36.46
C PRO A 188 15.31 7.58 -36.45
N SER A 189 15.25 8.70 -37.17
CA SER A 189 14.16 9.70 -37.02
C SER A 189 12.82 9.28 -37.62
N ASN A 190 12.81 8.51 -38.71
CA ASN A 190 11.61 8.38 -39.56
C ASN A 190 10.74 7.16 -39.23
N GLN A 191 11.21 6.23 -38.40
CA GLN A 191 10.49 4.96 -38.16
C GLN A 191 9.24 5.12 -37.29
N ARG A 192 9.23 6.03 -36.29
CA ARG A 192 8.05 6.25 -35.42
C ARG A 192 6.79 6.64 -36.21
N ALA A 193 6.91 7.45 -37.26
CA ALA A 193 5.77 7.89 -38.06
C ALA A 193 5.24 6.81 -39.03
N LEU A 194 6.12 5.94 -39.55
CA LEU A 194 5.75 4.89 -40.49
C LEU A 194 5.30 3.59 -39.80
N ALA A 195 5.70 3.36 -38.55
CA ALA A 195 5.28 2.20 -37.75
C ALA A 195 3.74 2.09 -37.62
N ILE A 196 3.03 3.21 -37.67
CA ILE A 196 1.57 3.32 -37.47
C ILE A 196 0.77 2.70 -38.63
N ARG A 197 1.36 2.46 -39.82
CA ARG A 197 0.62 2.08 -41.04
C ARG A 197 0.69 0.60 -41.47
N ASN A 198 1.43 -0.26 -40.77
CA ASN A 198 1.51 -1.69 -41.11
C ASN A 198 0.71 -2.52 -40.07
N PRO A 199 -0.32 -3.31 -40.46
CA PRO A 199 -1.11 -4.10 -39.52
C PRO A 199 -0.28 -5.14 -38.74
N MET A 200 0.85 -5.61 -39.31
CA MET A 200 1.82 -6.47 -38.59
C MET A 200 2.59 -5.75 -37.47
N ASN A 201 2.34 -4.46 -37.23
CA ASN A 201 2.91 -3.71 -36.10
C ASN A 201 1.93 -3.56 -34.93
N GLN A 202 0.67 -3.93 -35.11
CA GLN A 202 -0.35 -3.92 -34.06
C GLN A 202 -0.49 -5.27 -33.35
N VAL A 203 0.24 -6.31 -33.80
CA VAL A 203 0.07 -7.70 -33.35
C VAL A 203 1.35 -8.25 -32.74
N VAL A 204 1.22 -8.86 -31.57
CA VAL A 204 2.26 -9.55 -30.79
C VAL A 204 1.79 -10.97 -30.48
N THR A 205 2.69 -11.96 -30.51
CA THR A 205 2.40 -13.29 -29.95
C THR A 205 3.29 -13.54 -28.75
N ILE A 206 2.67 -13.79 -27.59
CA ILE A 206 3.36 -14.09 -26.35
C ILE A 206 3.46 -15.60 -26.21
N ASP A 207 4.69 -16.12 -26.09
CA ASP A 207 4.95 -17.52 -25.73
C ASP A 207 5.30 -17.61 -24.25
N SER A 208 4.69 -18.57 -23.55
CA SER A 208 5.06 -18.97 -22.20
C SER A 208 6.56 -19.16 -21.95
N GLU A 209 7.35 -19.66 -22.92
CA GLU A 209 8.82 -19.78 -22.78
C GLU A 209 9.55 -18.43 -22.80
N SER A 210 8.96 -17.40 -23.44
CA SER A 210 9.53 -16.05 -23.55
C SER A 210 9.18 -15.13 -22.36
N VAL A 211 8.33 -15.59 -21.44
CA VAL A 211 7.98 -14.88 -20.20
C VAL A 211 8.72 -15.53 -19.03
N ILE A 212 9.61 -14.78 -18.38
CA ILE A 212 10.45 -15.25 -17.27
C ILE A 212 10.14 -14.41 -16.03
N ILE A 213 9.92 -15.07 -14.89
CA ILE A 213 9.80 -14.41 -13.59
C ILE A 213 11.20 -14.30 -12.98
N VAL A 214 11.61 -13.10 -12.56
CA VAL A 214 12.98 -12.79 -12.11
C VAL A 214 12.98 -11.94 -10.84
N ASN A 215 13.95 -12.18 -9.96
CA ASN A 215 14.14 -11.40 -8.73
C ASN A 215 14.61 -9.96 -8.99
N SER A 216 15.23 -9.69 -10.14
CA SER A 216 15.55 -8.33 -10.59
C SER A 216 15.59 -8.25 -12.11
N LEU A 217 15.00 -7.20 -12.67
CA LEU A 217 14.95 -6.94 -14.11
C LEU A 217 16.31 -6.48 -14.67
N SER A 218 17.20 -5.96 -13.84
CA SER A 218 18.46 -5.30 -14.24
C SER A 218 19.53 -6.20 -14.88
N GLY A 219 19.31 -7.52 -14.95
CA GLY A 219 20.26 -8.48 -15.50
C GLY A 219 20.20 -8.68 -17.02
N GLU A 220 19.09 -8.31 -17.69
CA GLU A 220 18.89 -8.58 -19.12
C GLU A 220 18.11 -7.46 -19.83
N ASN A 221 18.23 -7.40 -21.16
CA ASN A 221 17.42 -6.50 -22.00
C ASN A 221 16.07 -7.17 -22.33
N TRP A 222 15.01 -6.72 -21.68
CA TRP A 222 13.62 -7.12 -21.92
C TRP A 222 12.96 -6.24 -22.99
N ASP A 223 12.05 -6.80 -23.79
CA ASP A 223 11.21 -6.00 -24.72
C ASP A 223 9.96 -5.43 -24.03
N LEU A 224 9.59 -6.04 -22.90
CA LEU A 224 8.49 -5.65 -22.01
C LEU A 224 8.87 -6.08 -20.60
N GLU A 225 8.78 -5.18 -19.64
CA GLU A 225 9.10 -5.47 -18.24
C GLU A 225 8.04 -4.90 -17.28
N GLY A 226 7.88 -5.53 -16.12
CA GLY A 226 6.95 -5.08 -15.10
C GLY A 226 7.26 -5.59 -13.70
N VAL A 227 7.09 -4.73 -12.70
CA VAL A 227 7.11 -5.11 -11.28
C VAL A 227 5.67 -5.15 -10.78
N LEU A 228 5.22 -6.35 -10.43
CA LEU A 228 3.86 -6.66 -10.03
C LEU A 228 3.83 -6.88 -8.52
N ILE A 229 3.05 -6.06 -7.80
CA ILE A 229 2.98 -6.07 -6.34
C ILE A 229 1.56 -6.43 -5.90
N GLU A 230 1.42 -7.55 -5.19
CA GLU A 230 0.14 -8.03 -4.65
C GLU A 230 -0.32 -7.15 -3.47
N VAL A 231 -1.57 -6.71 -3.51
CA VAL A 231 -2.19 -5.80 -2.54
C VAL A 231 -3.66 -6.16 -2.27
N ASP A 232 -4.19 -5.75 -1.12
CA ASP A 232 -5.61 -5.89 -0.80
C ASP A 232 -6.44 -4.88 -1.60
N GLN A 233 -7.24 -5.42 -2.52
CA GLN A 233 -8.08 -4.67 -3.44
C GLN A 233 -9.01 -3.68 -2.73
N SER A 234 -9.66 -4.12 -1.65
CA SER A 234 -10.56 -3.27 -0.84
C SER A 234 -9.84 -2.07 -0.24
N SER A 235 -8.68 -2.30 0.39
CA SER A 235 -7.96 -1.27 1.16
C SER A 235 -7.28 -0.26 0.24
N LEU A 236 -6.62 -0.70 -0.84
CA LEU A 236 -5.99 0.23 -1.78
C LEU A 236 -7.04 1.08 -2.53
N MET A 237 -8.15 0.47 -2.96
CA MET A 237 -9.22 1.21 -3.63
C MET A 237 -9.97 2.13 -2.66
N ALA A 238 -10.08 1.80 -1.37
CA ALA A 238 -10.61 2.72 -0.36
C ALA A 238 -9.74 3.99 -0.23
N VAL A 239 -8.43 3.84 -0.05
CA VAL A 239 -7.48 4.96 -0.01
C VAL A 239 -7.58 5.82 -1.29
N ILE A 240 -7.55 5.19 -2.47
CA ILE A 240 -7.61 5.91 -3.76
C ILE A 240 -8.96 6.65 -3.95
N VAL A 241 -10.09 5.99 -3.68
CA VAL A 241 -11.42 6.59 -3.86
C VAL A 241 -11.68 7.69 -2.84
N ASN A 242 -11.23 7.53 -1.59
CA ASN A 242 -11.41 8.57 -0.57
C ASN A 242 -10.50 9.78 -0.83
N TYR A 243 -9.27 9.59 -1.34
CA TYR A 243 -8.42 10.71 -1.80
C TYR A 243 -9.06 11.47 -2.98
N ARG A 244 -9.62 10.76 -3.97
CA ARG A 244 -10.39 11.38 -5.08
C ARG A 244 -11.58 12.19 -4.57
N LYS A 245 -12.33 11.67 -3.60
CA LYS A 245 -13.47 12.36 -2.96
C LYS A 245 -13.04 13.63 -2.20
N ILE A 246 -11.84 13.65 -1.61
CA ILE A 246 -11.26 14.88 -1.02
C ILE A 246 -10.97 15.92 -2.11
N ILE A 247 -10.26 15.54 -3.19
CA ILE A 247 -9.89 16.44 -4.29
C ILE A 247 -11.16 17.04 -4.94
N GLN A 248 -12.11 16.20 -5.35
CA GLN A 248 -13.33 16.62 -6.05
C GLN A 248 -14.20 17.57 -5.22
N ARG A 249 -14.23 17.41 -3.89
CA ARG A 249 -14.99 18.29 -2.97
C ARG A 249 -14.27 19.62 -2.65
N GLY A 250 -13.06 19.84 -3.17
CA GLY A 250 -12.28 21.07 -2.97
C GLY A 250 -12.35 22.09 -4.10
N GLY A 251 -13.24 21.93 -5.08
CA GLY A 251 -13.47 22.93 -6.13
C GLY A 251 -13.94 24.27 -5.54
N ALA A 252 -13.60 25.38 -6.20
CA ALA A 252 -13.76 26.76 -5.68
C ALA A 252 -15.21 27.26 -5.49
N ASN A 253 -16.23 26.40 -5.62
CA ASN A 253 -17.64 26.76 -5.69
C ASN A 253 -18.45 26.30 -4.46
N LEU A 254 -17.88 26.42 -3.26
CA LEU A 254 -18.62 26.25 -1.99
C LEU A 254 -18.91 27.63 -1.38
N PRO A 255 -20.19 28.07 -1.26
CA PRO A 255 -20.52 29.39 -0.76
C PRO A 255 -20.15 29.53 0.73
N GLY A 256 -19.60 30.69 1.10
CA GLY A 256 -18.88 30.92 2.36
C GLY A 256 -19.70 30.99 3.65
N GLY A 257 -20.80 30.25 3.77
CA GLY A 257 -21.63 30.17 4.98
C GLY A 257 -21.36 28.94 5.87
N GLU A 258 -20.99 27.79 5.30
CA GLU A 258 -21.00 26.49 6.01
C GLU A 258 -19.61 25.95 6.41
N THR A 259 -18.59 26.81 6.44
CA THR A 259 -17.17 26.39 6.53
C THR A 259 -16.85 25.45 7.70
N VAL A 260 -17.44 25.64 8.87
CA VAL A 260 -17.20 24.79 10.06
C VAL A 260 -17.71 23.36 9.85
N ALA A 261 -18.97 23.20 9.39
CA ALA A 261 -19.56 21.89 9.13
C ALA A 261 -18.90 21.16 7.95
N VAL A 262 -18.40 21.92 6.97
CA VAL A 262 -17.60 21.40 5.86
C VAL A 262 -16.21 20.92 6.32
N ASP A 263 -15.52 21.68 7.18
CA ASP A 263 -14.19 21.30 7.67
C ASP A 263 -14.27 20.11 8.65
N GLU A 264 -15.32 19.99 9.47
CA GLU A 264 -15.60 18.75 10.23
C GLU A 264 -15.77 17.52 9.30
N LYS A 265 -16.52 17.66 8.20
CA LYS A 265 -16.72 16.58 7.23
C LYS A 265 -15.41 16.22 6.51
N LYS A 266 -14.49 17.18 6.31
CA LYS A 266 -13.12 16.92 5.79
C LYS A 266 -12.27 16.15 6.80
N ILE A 267 -12.26 16.56 8.07
CA ILE A 267 -11.49 15.89 9.14
C ILE A 267 -11.94 14.44 9.28
N LYS A 268 -13.26 14.19 9.33
CA LYS A 268 -13.84 12.83 9.40
C LYS A 268 -13.48 11.95 8.20
N LEU A 269 -13.32 12.54 7.01
CA LEU A 269 -12.87 11.83 5.80
C LEU A 269 -11.35 11.58 5.78
N LEU A 270 -10.53 12.47 6.36
CA LEU A 270 -9.10 12.26 6.56
C LEU A 270 -8.81 11.21 7.65
N ASP A 271 -9.59 11.18 8.74
CA ASP A 271 -9.54 10.08 9.71
C ASP A 271 -9.82 8.74 9.04
N GLN A 272 -10.84 8.69 8.15
CA GLN A 272 -11.17 7.47 7.41
C GLN A 272 -10.04 7.07 6.44
N MET A 273 -9.40 8.03 5.77
CA MET A 273 -8.25 7.75 4.91
C MET A 273 -7.04 7.19 5.68
N ILE A 274 -6.74 7.73 6.87
CA ILE A 274 -5.67 7.20 7.73
C ILE A 274 -6.02 5.77 8.18
N GLU A 275 -7.30 5.50 8.44
CA GLU A 275 -7.80 4.17 8.79
C GLU A 275 -7.73 3.16 7.63
N ASP A 276 -8.10 3.58 6.42
CA ASP A 276 -7.99 2.76 5.22
C ASP A 276 -6.51 2.48 4.89
N ALA A 277 -5.61 3.41 5.21
CA ALA A 277 -4.18 3.20 5.15
C ALA A 277 -3.66 2.21 6.23
N ARG A 278 -4.26 2.16 7.44
CA ARG A 278 -3.99 1.10 8.43
C ARG A 278 -4.43 -0.26 7.94
N ARG A 279 -5.63 -0.37 7.38
CA ARG A 279 -6.11 -1.60 6.72
C ARG A 279 -5.12 -2.07 5.64
N LEU A 280 -4.64 -1.15 4.80
CA LEU A 280 -3.64 -1.43 3.77
C LEU A 280 -2.29 -1.89 4.36
N CYS A 281 -1.83 -1.30 5.47
CA CYS A 281 -0.61 -1.74 6.16
C CYS A 281 -0.73 -3.15 6.75
N ILE A 282 -1.89 -3.48 7.34
CA ILE A 282 -2.16 -4.77 8.00
C ILE A 282 -2.41 -5.92 6.98
N ARG A 283 -2.88 -5.58 5.76
CA ARG A 283 -3.30 -6.52 4.70
C ARG A 283 -2.44 -6.52 3.44
N SER A 284 -1.46 -5.62 3.34
CA SER A 284 -0.49 -5.62 2.25
C SER A 284 0.92 -5.34 2.79
N PRO A 285 1.40 -6.16 3.75
CA PRO A 285 2.67 -5.95 4.42
C PRO A 285 3.85 -5.81 3.44
N THR A 286 3.79 -6.40 2.23
CA THR A 286 4.79 -6.19 1.17
C THR A 286 5.02 -4.72 0.84
N LEU A 287 3.99 -3.87 0.81
CA LEU A 287 4.15 -2.43 0.55
C LEU A 287 5.02 -1.72 1.61
N PHE A 288 4.98 -2.23 2.84
CA PHE A 288 5.64 -1.66 4.01
C PHE A 288 6.92 -2.43 4.39
N ARG A 289 7.46 -3.28 3.48
CA ARG A 289 8.77 -3.90 3.65
C ARG A 289 9.90 -3.08 3.06
N MET A 290 11.02 -3.02 3.80
CA MET A 290 12.21 -2.30 3.35
C MET A 290 12.86 -2.95 2.12
N ALA A 291 12.72 -4.27 1.96
CA ALA A 291 13.13 -4.98 0.74
C ALA A 291 12.38 -4.48 -0.52
N THR A 292 11.06 -4.29 -0.42
CA THR A 292 10.19 -3.86 -1.53
C THR A 292 10.57 -2.50 -2.10
N ARG A 293 11.11 -1.58 -1.28
CA ARG A 293 11.56 -0.24 -1.73
C ARG A 293 12.48 -0.34 -2.96
N ARG A 294 13.46 -1.25 -2.93
CA ARG A 294 14.42 -1.48 -4.03
C ARG A 294 13.73 -1.80 -5.36
N HIS A 295 12.68 -2.61 -5.32
CA HIS A 295 11.96 -3.05 -6.52
C HIS A 295 11.05 -1.95 -7.07
N ILE A 296 10.42 -1.14 -6.22
CA ILE A 296 9.63 0.03 -6.67
C ILE A 296 10.54 1.05 -7.34
N ILE A 297 11.62 1.46 -6.65
CA ILE A 297 12.60 2.46 -7.10
C ILE A 297 13.15 2.12 -8.49
N SER A 298 13.64 0.88 -8.67
CA SER A 298 14.29 0.43 -9.91
C SER A 298 13.35 -0.04 -11.03
N SER A 299 12.04 0.16 -10.91
CA SER A 299 11.06 -0.31 -11.91
C SER A 299 10.65 0.78 -12.90
N LYS A 300 10.54 0.44 -14.20
CA LYS A 300 9.94 1.35 -15.21
C LYS A 300 8.43 1.20 -15.37
N ASN A 301 7.85 0.13 -14.81
CA ASN A 301 6.41 -0.15 -14.87
C ASN A 301 5.98 -0.88 -13.59
N THR A 302 5.66 -0.12 -12.54
CA THR A 302 5.14 -0.65 -11.27
C THR A 302 3.63 -0.78 -11.32
N ARG A 303 3.12 -1.95 -10.92
CA ARG A 303 1.70 -2.31 -10.97
C ARG A 303 1.23 -2.89 -9.65
N TYR A 304 0.15 -2.34 -9.12
CA TYR A 304 -0.46 -2.75 -7.86
C TYR A 304 -1.77 -3.47 -8.16
N GLY A 305 -1.93 -4.69 -7.64
CA GLY A 305 -3.00 -5.60 -8.09
C GLY A 305 -3.17 -6.87 -7.27
N VAL A 306 -3.99 -7.80 -7.77
CA VAL A 306 -4.30 -9.08 -7.11
C VAL A 306 -3.87 -10.25 -7.98
N ASP A 307 -3.34 -11.31 -7.38
CA ASP A 307 -3.02 -12.57 -8.05
C ASP A 307 -4.24 -13.52 -8.01
N ASN A 308 -5.09 -13.44 -9.02
CA ASN A 308 -6.35 -14.20 -9.12
C ASN A 308 -6.13 -15.68 -9.54
N GLY A 309 -4.94 -16.23 -9.31
CA GLY A 309 -4.51 -17.59 -9.69
C GLY A 309 -4.30 -17.81 -11.19
N ASN A 310 -5.17 -17.24 -12.04
CA ASN A 310 -5.12 -17.38 -13.51
C ASN A 310 -4.41 -16.21 -14.23
N MET A 311 -4.22 -15.07 -13.55
CA MET A 311 -3.40 -13.92 -13.96
C MET A 311 -3.27 -12.90 -12.81
N PHE A 312 -2.34 -11.96 -12.93
CA PHE A 312 -2.30 -10.76 -12.07
C PHE A 312 -3.20 -9.64 -12.62
N GLN A 313 -4.21 -9.24 -11.85
CA GLN A 313 -5.15 -8.17 -12.18
C GLN A 313 -4.65 -6.83 -11.61
N THR A 314 -4.23 -5.87 -12.46
CA THR A 314 -3.72 -4.56 -12.02
C THR A 314 -4.87 -3.59 -11.71
N LEU A 315 -4.93 -3.09 -10.47
CA LEU A 315 -5.90 -2.10 -10.01
C LEU A 315 -5.44 -0.67 -10.30
N THR A 316 -4.13 -0.39 -10.15
CA THR A 316 -3.52 0.88 -10.53
C THR A 316 -2.05 0.69 -10.93
N THR A 317 -1.58 1.56 -11.82
CA THR A 317 -0.17 1.76 -12.17
C THR A 317 0.44 2.87 -11.30
N SER A 318 1.77 2.96 -11.31
CA SER A 318 2.51 4.06 -10.69
C SER A 318 2.20 5.42 -11.36
N SER A 319 2.25 5.50 -12.70
CA SER A 319 1.75 6.64 -13.49
C SER A 319 0.27 7.01 -13.20
N GLY A 320 -0.59 6.02 -12.89
CA GLY A 320 -1.95 6.29 -12.43
C GLY A 320 -1.99 7.05 -11.10
N ILE A 321 -1.12 6.71 -10.15
CA ILE A 321 -0.99 7.42 -8.87
C ILE A 321 -0.40 8.83 -9.09
N LYS A 322 0.57 8.98 -10.00
CA LYS A 322 1.10 10.28 -10.45
C LYS A 322 0.01 11.22 -10.96
N ASN A 323 -0.91 10.75 -11.80
CA ASN A 323 -2.04 11.59 -12.29
C ASN A 323 -2.94 12.06 -11.13
N ILE A 324 -3.24 11.17 -10.17
CA ILE A 324 -4.07 11.48 -9.00
C ILE A 324 -3.39 12.53 -8.09
N ILE A 325 -2.07 12.42 -7.89
CA ILE A 325 -1.26 13.41 -7.15
C ILE A 325 -1.29 14.76 -7.86
N SER A 326 -1.09 14.77 -9.19
CA SER A 326 -1.09 15.97 -10.04
C SER A 326 -2.39 16.78 -9.92
N LEU A 327 -3.53 16.09 -9.90
CA LEU A 327 -4.85 16.71 -9.76
C LEU A 327 -5.12 17.26 -8.35
N SER A 328 -4.29 16.92 -7.35
CA SER A 328 -4.49 17.33 -5.95
C SER A 328 -3.96 18.74 -5.60
N ALA A 329 -3.21 19.40 -6.50
CA ALA A 329 -2.70 20.75 -6.27
C ALA A 329 -3.80 21.80 -6.07
N ALA A 330 -4.90 21.69 -6.81
CA ALA A 330 -6.06 22.59 -6.66
C ALA A 330 -6.63 22.54 -5.23
N TYR A 331 -6.71 21.33 -4.66
CA TYR A 331 -7.12 21.11 -3.28
C TYR A 331 -6.10 21.71 -2.30
N PHE A 332 -4.80 21.42 -2.46
CA PHE A 332 -3.76 21.90 -1.54
C PHE A 332 -3.63 23.43 -1.53
N ASN A 333 -3.73 24.09 -2.70
CA ASN A 333 -3.69 25.54 -2.81
C ASN A 333 -4.93 26.20 -2.17
N SER A 334 -6.09 25.53 -2.17
CA SER A 334 -7.26 25.99 -1.40
C SER A 334 -6.99 26.01 0.11
N LEU A 335 -6.27 25.01 0.65
CA LEU A 335 -5.88 24.94 2.06
C LEU A 335 -4.83 25.98 2.48
N ALA A 336 -4.10 26.55 1.53
CA ALA A 336 -3.15 27.65 1.82
C ALA A 336 -3.86 29.00 2.07
N SER A 337 -5.16 29.10 1.75
CA SER A 337 -5.89 30.38 1.67
C SER A 337 -6.68 30.76 2.92
N TYR A 338 -6.95 29.83 3.85
CA TYR A 338 -7.76 30.08 5.05
C TYR A 338 -7.02 29.66 6.32
N ASN A 339 -6.50 30.63 7.08
CA ASN A 339 -5.69 30.36 8.27
C ASN A 339 -6.56 30.06 9.51
N THR A 340 -7.39 29.01 9.44
CA THR A 340 -8.22 28.52 10.55
C THR A 340 -7.54 27.35 11.27
N ALA A 341 -7.81 27.18 12.57
CA ALA A 341 -7.25 26.09 13.35
C ALA A 341 -7.59 24.69 12.78
N ALA A 342 -8.79 24.53 12.19
CA ALA A 342 -9.17 23.30 11.50
C ALA A 342 -8.25 22.99 10.30
N GLN A 343 -7.83 24.00 9.53
CA GLN A 343 -6.95 23.77 8.37
C GLN A 343 -5.50 23.51 8.76
N GLN A 344 -5.07 23.98 9.95
CA GLN A 344 -3.78 23.59 10.55
C GLN A 344 -3.73 22.10 10.94
N LEU A 345 -4.88 21.46 11.24
CA LEU A 345 -4.99 20.01 11.47
C LEU A 345 -5.17 19.21 10.17
N ILE A 346 -5.90 19.76 9.19
CA ILE A 346 -6.14 19.12 7.88
C ILE A 346 -4.86 19.01 7.05
N ARG A 347 -4.03 20.07 7.00
CA ARG A 347 -2.84 20.15 6.13
C ARG A 347 -1.80 19.04 6.40
N PRO A 348 -1.34 18.77 7.65
CA PRO A 348 -0.39 17.69 7.91
C PRO A 348 -0.94 16.31 7.55
N ARG A 349 -2.21 16.04 7.88
CA ARG A 349 -2.89 14.76 7.57
C ARG A 349 -3.06 14.52 6.07
N PHE A 350 -3.35 15.57 5.30
CA PHE A 350 -3.34 15.49 3.84
C PHE A 350 -1.94 15.20 3.28
N LEU A 351 -0.90 15.84 3.83
CA LEU A 351 0.49 15.58 3.43
C LEU A 351 0.97 14.16 3.81
N GLN A 352 0.52 13.60 4.93
CA GLN A 352 0.75 12.19 5.27
C GLN A 352 0.20 11.24 4.19
N MET A 353 -1.03 11.48 3.71
CA MET A 353 -1.62 10.70 2.62
C MET A 353 -0.90 10.92 1.28
N LEU A 354 -0.40 12.14 1.02
CA LEU A 354 0.45 12.40 -0.14
C LEU A 354 1.77 11.60 -0.08
N VAL A 355 2.44 11.53 1.07
CA VAL A 355 3.68 10.75 1.24
C VAL A 355 3.42 9.24 1.09
N LEU A 356 2.27 8.73 1.56
CA LEU A 356 1.86 7.35 1.29
C LEU A 356 1.74 7.08 -0.22
N LEU A 357 1.10 7.97 -0.98
CA LEU A 357 0.98 7.81 -2.44
C LEU A 357 2.33 7.99 -3.16
N LEU A 358 3.18 8.94 -2.74
CA LEU A 358 4.54 9.12 -3.26
C LEU A 358 5.43 7.89 -3.01
N SER A 359 5.19 7.14 -1.92
CA SER A 359 5.92 5.89 -1.66
C SER A 359 5.66 4.83 -2.74
N LEU A 360 4.55 4.92 -3.48
CA LEU A 360 4.16 4.01 -4.56
C LEU A 360 4.66 4.47 -5.95
N LEU A 361 5.57 5.44 -5.99
CA LEU A 361 6.21 5.93 -7.21
C LEU A 361 7.61 5.35 -7.44
N ASN A 362 7.85 4.90 -8.67
CA ASN A 362 9.20 4.62 -9.19
C ASN A 362 9.96 5.92 -9.50
N ASP A 363 11.24 5.83 -9.88
CA ASP A 363 12.08 7.02 -10.14
C ASP A 363 11.67 7.82 -11.38
N ASP A 364 11.20 7.17 -12.45
CA ASP A 364 10.79 7.85 -13.69
C ASP A 364 9.50 8.68 -13.47
N ASP A 365 8.45 8.06 -12.91
CA ASP A 365 7.18 8.71 -12.58
C ASP A 365 7.35 9.83 -11.52
N LEU A 366 8.36 9.72 -10.65
CA LEU A 366 8.67 10.71 -9.64
C LEU A 366 9.48 11.90 -10.20
N HIS A 367 10.37 11.65 -11.16
CA HIS A 367 11.11 12.71 -11.85
C HIS A 367 10.18 13.64 -12.63
N GLU A 368 9.13 13.10 -13.27
CA GLU A 368 8.08 13.90 -13.93
C GLU A 368 7.29 14.79 -12.95
N LEU A 369 7.17 14.42 -11.68
CA LEU A 369 6.54 15.24 -10.63
C LEU A 369 7.48 16.28 -10.00
N ALA A 370 8.76 16.35 -10.39
CA ALA A 370 9.76 17.04 -9.57
C ALA A 370 9.48 18.53 -9.37
N GLU A 371 9.26 19.27 -10.46
CA GLU A 371 8.88 20.70 -10.41
C GLU A 371 7.56 20.91 -9.65
N PHE A 372 6.59 20.02 -9.88
CA PHE A 372 5.27 20.07 -9.25
C PHE A 372 5.34 19.92 -7.72
N LEU A 373 6.20 19.03 -7.21
CA LEU A 373 6.41 18.81 -5.77
C LEU A 373 7.08 20.00 -5.08
N GLU A 374 8.10 20.58 -5.73
CA GLU A 374 8.86 21.70 -5.17
C GLU A 374 8.07 23.01 -5.21
N VAL A 375 7.34 23.28 -6.31
CA VAL A 375 6.51 24.49 -6.45
C VAL A 375 5.25 24.42 -5.56
N THR A 376 4.53 23.29 -5.56
CA THR A 376 3.23 23.18 -4.88
C THR A 376 3.38 22.92 -3.38
N TYR A 377 4.04 21.82 -3.00
CA TYR A 377 4.09 21.35 -1.61
C TYR A 377 5.32 21.82 -0.86
N ARG A 378 6.32 22.38 -1.57
CA ARG A 378 7.64 22.77 -1.04
C ARG A 378 8.40 21.58 -0.43
N ILE A 379 8.28 20.42 -1.07
CA ILE A 379 9.01 19.19 -0.75
C ILE A 379 10.07 19.00 -1.84
N ARG A 380 11.35 18.81 -1.49
CA ARG A 380 12.41 18.54 -2.47
C ARG A 380 12.13 17.22 -3.19
N ALA A 381 12.27 17.21 -4.51
CA ALA A 381 11.89 16.08 -5.35
C ALA A 381 13.00 15.05 -5.58
N GLU A 382 14.24 15.37 -5.23
CA GLU A 382 15.37 14.44 -5.26
C GLU A 382 15.06 13.17 -4.46
N ARG A 383 15.25 11.97 -5.05
CA ARG A 383 14.83 10.69 -4.44
C ARG A 383 15.37 10.49 -3.02
N GLN A 384 16.61 10.93 -2.77
CA GLN A 384 17.25 10.98 -1.46
C GLN A 384 16.41 11.72 -0.40
N HIS A 385 15.91 12.91 -0.75
CA HIS A 385 15.11 13.74 0.15
C HIS A 385 13.71 13.15 0.37
N LEU A 386 13.17 12.43 -0.62
CA LEU A 386 11.86 11.79 -0.54
C LEU A 386 11.86 10.43 0.18
N GLU A 387 12.85 9.55 -0.01
CA GLU A 387 12.93 8.31 0.78
C GLU A 387 13.12 8.61 2.27
N LEU A 388 13.86 9.66 2.63
CA LEU A 388 13.94 10.13 4.03
C LEU A 388 12.59 10.61 4.57
N LEU A 389 11.73 11.20 3.72
CA LEU A 389 10.38 11.58 4.10
C LEU A 389 9.47 10.36 4.24
N VAL A 390 9.57 9.39 3.33
CA VAL A 390 8.85 8.10 3.42
C VAL A 390 9.27 7.34 4.67
N LEU A 391 10.57 7.26 4.99
CA LEU A 391 11.10 6.61 6.20
C LEU A 391 10.64 7.27 7.50
N LYS A 392 10.56 8.60 7.53
CA LYS A 392 10.04 9.36 8.66
C LYS A 392 8.53 9.17 8.86
N VAL A 393 7.77 9.04 7.77
CA VAL A 393 6.29 9.09 7.79
C VAL A 393 5.65 7.69 7.84
N LEU A 394 6.24 6.69 7.19
CA LEU A 394 5.75 5.31 7.14
C LEU A 394 6.65 4.37 7.98
N PRO A 395 6.08 3.44 8.77
CA PRO A 395 6.82 2.37 9.44
C PRO A 395 7.17 1.29 8.42
N LEU A 396 8.35 1.40 7.82
CA LEU A 396 8.92 0.37 6.97
C LEU A 396 9.64 -0.65 7.86
N ILE A 397 9.27 -1.93 7.73
CA ILE A 397 9.78 -3.03 8.57
C ILE A 397 10.55 -4.07 7.74
N SER A 398 11.27 -4.96 8.41
CA SER A 398 11.94 -6.12 7.80
C SER A 398 12.27 -7.17 8.86
N ILE A 399 12.46 -8.44 8.46
CA ILE A 399 12.77 -9.53 9.42
C ILE A 399 14.02 -9.24 10.27
N ASN A 400 15.06 -8.68 9.67
CA ASN A 400 16.35 -8.50 10.31
C ASN A 400 17.04 -7.21 9.86
N SER A 401 17.95 -6.76 10.71
CA SER A 401 18.66 -5.48 10.58
C SER A 401 19.63 -5.40 9.40
N LYS A 402 20.04 -6.56 8.85
CA LYS A 402 20.79 -6.63 7.59
C LYS A 402 19.92 -6.35 6.37
N ILE A 403 18.69 -6.86 6.32
CA ILE A 403 17.72 -6.49 5.27
C ILE A 403 17.34 -5.02 5.41
N PHE A 404 17.11 -4.54 6.64
CA PHE A 404 16.81 -3.13 6.91
C PHE A 404 17.91 -2.20 6.36
N LEU A 405 19.16 -2.37 6.80
CA LEU A 405 20.26 -1.50 6.40
C LEU A 405 20.57 -1.59 4.89
N ASN A 406 20.49 -2.79 4.31
CA ASN A 406 20.69 -2.96 2.87
C ASN A 406 19.59 -2.24 2.05
N GLY A 407 18.32 -2.42 2.44
CA GLY A 407 17.20 -1.71 1.82
C GLY A 407 17.30 -0.19 1.99
N LEU A 408 17.71 0.29 3.16
CA LEU A 408 17.94 1.71 3.46
C LEU A 408 19.02 2.34 2.58
N ILE A 409 20.22 1.74 2.53
CA ILE A 409 21.31 2.25 1.68
C ILE A 409 20.93 2.16 0.21
N THR A 410 20.28 1.07 -0.23
CA THR A 410 19.83 0.95 -1.63
C THR A 410 18.76 1.99 -1.98
N ALA A 411 17.85 2.32 -1.06
CA ALA A 411 16.79 3.29 -1.31
C ALA A 411 17.31 4.73 -1.34
N PHE A 412 18.24 5.08 -0.45
CA PHE A 412 18.83 6.42 -0.39
C PHE A 412 19.91 6.65 -1.45
N GLU A 413 20.79 5.67 -1.70
CA GLU A 413 21.95 5.83 -2.59
C GLU A 413 21.73 5.28 -4.00
N GLY A 414 20.60 4.60 -4.23
CA GLY A 414 20.18 4.06 -5.52
C GLY A 414 20.50 2.57 -5.74
N PRO A 415 19.86 1.94 -6.73
CA PRO A 415 19.85 0.48 -6.92
C PRO A 415 21.19 -0.17 -7.29
N LEU A 416 22.20 0.64 -7.61
CA LEU A 416 23.56 0.21 -7.93
C LEU A 416 24.44 0.02 -6.68
N VAL A 417 24.08 0.64 -5.55
CA VAL A 417 24.84 0.49 -4.29
C VAL A 417 24.45 -0.83 -3.63
N ASN A 418 25.43 -1.69 -3.43
CA ASN A 418 25.29 -2.94 -2.68
C ASN A 418 26.22 -2.87 -1.45
N PRO A 419 25.71 -2.51 -0.26
CA PRO A 419 26.51 -2.47 0.96
C PRO A 419 27.01 -3.87 1.37
N SER A 420 28.00 -3.91 2.27
CA SER A 420 28.62 -5.17 2.70
C SER A 420 27.60 -6.15 3.29
N PRO A 421 27.69 -7.46 2.96
CA PRO A 421 26.82 -8.48 3.54
C PRO A 421 27.23 -8.90 4.95
N HIS A 422 28.31 -8.38 5.52
CA HIS A 422 28.83 -8.79 6.84
C HIS A 422 28.23 -7.95 7.97
N LEU A 423 27.88 -8.60 9.09
CA LEU A 423 27.28 -7.94 10.26
C LEU A 423 28.26 -6.97 10.95
N VAL A 424 29.56 -7.30 10.94
CA VAL A 424 30.63 -6.49 11.56
C VAL A 424 30.73 -5.09 10.96
N ASP A 425 30.37 -4.93 9.68
CA ASP A 425 30.51 -3.66 8.96
C ASP A 425 29.31 -2.72 9.18
N GLN A 426 28.20 -3.20 9.77
CA GLN A 426 26.96 -2.44 9.91
C GLN A 426 27.10 -1.13 10.71
N PRO A 427 27.81 -1.08 11.86
CA PRO A 427 27.96 0.16 12.62
C PRO A 427 28.69 1.25 11.83
N GLU A 428 29.69 0.87 11.02
CA GLU A 428 30.44 1.82 10.20
C GLU A 428 29.64 2.25 8.96
N ILE A 429 28.90 1.34 8.33
CA ILE A 429 27.96 1.69 7.24
C ILE A 429 26.90 2.68 7.75
N TRP A 430 26.35 2.45 8.94
CA TRP A 430 25.39 3.35 9.59
C TRP A 430 26.00 4.72 9.92
N ARG A 431 27.19 4.76 10.52
CA ARG A 431 27.94 6.00 10.80
C ARG A 431 28.24 6.79 9.51
N LEU A 432 28.69 6.11 8.46
CA LEU A 432 28.93 6.72 7.14
C LEU A 432 27.64 7.25 6.49
N PHE A 433 26.50 6.58 6.70
CA PHE A 433 25.19 7.03 6.25
C PHE A 433 24.73 8.29 6.99
N LEU A 434 24.82 8.34 8.33
CA LEU A 434 24.48 9.54 9.11
C LEU A 434 25.40 10.74 8.75
N LEU A 435 26.68 10.48 8.47
CA LEU A 435 27.62 11.49 7.94
C LEU A 435 27.27 11.97 6.52
N ARG A 436 26.52 11.19 5.74
CA ARG A 436 25.94 11.63 4.46
C ARG A 436 24.65 12.43 4.68
N LEU A 437 23.78 12.04 5.61
CA LEU A 437 22.55 12.80 5.94
C LEU A 437 22.85 14.28 6.28
N LEU A 438 23.89 14.55 7.08
CA LEU A 438 24.34 15.92 7.37
C LEU A 438 24.72 16.74 6.12
N ARG A 439 25.24 16.11 5.07
CA ARG A 439 25.57 16.80 3.80
C ARG A 439 24.34 17.19 2.99
N HIS A 440 23.19 16.64 3.33
CA HIS A 440 21.87 16.96 2.78
C HIS A 440 21.02 17.79 3.76
N ASP A 441 21.66 18.55 4.66
CA ASP A 441 21.05 19.41 5.69
C ASP A 441 20.18 18.67 6.75
N TYR A 442 20.23 17.33 6.84
CA TYR A 442 19.43 16.54 7.79
C TYR A 442 20.17 16.21 9.08
N MET A 443 19.47 16.30 10.21
CA MET A 443 19.94 15.82 11.52
C MET A 443 19.02 14.76 12.10
N LEU A 444 19.62 13.72 12.69
CA LEU A 444 18.94 12.65 13.41
C LEU A 444 19.25 12.77 14.91
N PRO A 445 18.28 13.20 15.74
CA PRO A 445 18.40 13.19 17.21
C PRO A 445 18.54 11.78 17.78
N GLY A 446 19.08 11.67 19.00
CA GLY A 446 19.15 10.43 19.78
C GLY A 446 19.03 10.67 21.29
N THR A 447 18.86 9.58 22.06
CA THR A 447 18.88 9.60 23.54
C THR A 447 20.30 9.44 24.09
N ILE A 448 20.52 9.78 25.37
CA ILE A 448 21.81 9.64 26.07
C ILE A 448 22.48 8.27 25.80
N GLU A 449 21.72 7.18 25.91
CA GLU A 449 22.19 5.81 25.67
C GLU A 449 22.76 5.58 24.25
N GLN A 450 22.11 6.19 23.25
CA GLN A 450 22.47 6.08 21.84
C GLN A 450 23.72 6.89 21.47
N LEU A 451 24.17 7.80 22.35
CA LEU A 451 25.06 8.91 22.04
C LEU A 451 26.35 8.88 22.88
N THR A 452 27.16 7.84 22.67
CA THR A 452 28.27 7.50 23.60
C THR A 452 29.63 7.26 22.90
N ASP A 453 29.90 7.92 21.77
CA ASP A 453 31.26 7.99 21.17
C ASP A 453 31.95 9.30 21.56
N GLN A 454 33.25 9.27 21.91
CA GLN A 454 34.05 10.45 22.23
C GLN A 454 34.47 11.28 21.00
N ASN A 455 34.41 10.68 19.81
CA ASN A 455 34.77 11.33 18.54
C ASN A 455 33.54 11.74 17.72
N PHE A 456 32.35 11.31 18.15
CA PHE A 456 31.08 11.42 17.43
C PHE A 456 29.89 11.47 18.42
N SER A 457 29.94 12.32 19.45
CA SER A 457 28.92 12.35 20.52
C SER A 457 27.52 12.75 20.03
N TRP A 458 27.40 13.30 18.83
CA TRP A 458 26.12 13.58 18.16
C TRP A 458 25.60 12.43 17.28
N VAL A 459 26.38 11.37 17.03
CA VAL A 459 25.98 10.25 16.15
C VAL A 459 25.30 9.16 16.96
N SER A 460 24.03 8.89 16.64
CA SER A 460 23.31 7.73 17.18
C SER A 460 23.98 6.42 16.76
N LYS A 461 24.42 5.62 17.73
CA LYS A 461 25.08 4.32 17.52
C LYS A 461 24.13 3.29 16.92
N TRP A 462 24.70 2.33 16.19
CA TRP A 462 23.98 1.11 15.79
C TRP A 462 23.82 0.20 17.02
N PRO A 463 22.59 -0.23 17.39
CA PRO A 463 22.38 -1.13 18.53
C PRO A 463 22.83 -2.56 18.20
N GLU A 464 23.07 -3.40 19.22
CA GLU A 464 23.65 -4.74 19.04
C GLU A 464 22.79 -5.67 18.17
N ASP A 465 21.46 -5.63 18.32
CA ASP A 465 20.49 -6.32 17.46
C ASP A 465 20.30 -5.66 16.07
N GLY A 466 20.73 -4.41 15.92
CA GLY A 466 20.49 -3.52 14.79
C GLY A 466 19.02 -3.09 14.61
N TYR A 467 18.78 -1.97 13.94
CA TYR A 467 17.42 -1.50 13.63
C TYR A 467 16.73 -2.41 12.62
N ARG A 468 15.46 -2.75 12.86
CA ARG A 468 14.62 -3.60 11.97
C ARG A 468 13.45 -2.85 11.34
N ASP A 469 13.19 -1.63 11.83
CA ASP A 469 12.13 -0.73 11.38
C ASP A 469 12.63 0.72 11.21
N SER A 470 11.82 1.55 10.55
CA SER A 470 12.11 2.96 10.30
C SER A 470 11.76 3.91 11.46
N ARG A 471 11.32 3.42 12.63
CA ARG A 471 10.88 4.28 13.76
C ARG A 471 11.99 5.21 14.23
N VAL A 472 13.26 4.83 14.06
CA VAL A 472 14.44 5.68 14.27
C VAL A 472 14.32 7.03 13.53
N PHE A 473 13.75 7.07 12.32
CA PHE A 473 13.61 8.29 11.52
C PHE A 473 12.44 9.20 11.92
N ARG A 474 11.59 8.82 12.89
CA ARG A 474 10.47 9.66 13.39
C ARG A 474 10.93 11.05 13.86
N HIS A 475 12.17 11.13 14.35
CA HIS A 475 12.77 12.35 14.89
C HIS A 475 13.62 13.14 13.87
N LEU A 476 13.76 12.63 12.64
CA LEU A 476 14.58 13.24 11.60
C LEU A 476 14.08 14.66 11.26
N GLN A 477 15.00 15.63 11.29
CA GLN A 477 14.73 17.03 10.96
C GLN A 477 15.60 17.53 9.82
N TYR A 478 15.04 18.45 9.04
CA TYR A 478 15.69 19.11 7.90
C TYR A 478 15.94 20.59 8.22
N SER A 479 17.19 21.03 8.17
CA SER A 479 17.59 22.40 8.49
C SER A 479 17.54 23.37 7.28
N GLY A 480 17.40 22.84 6.06
CA GLY A 480 17.39 23.62 4.82
C GLY A 480 16.09 24.39 4.53
N ARG A 481 15.98 24.91 3.31
CA ARG A 481 14.92 25.88 2.91
C ARG A 481 13.50 25.29 2.86
N ALA A 482 13.36 24.04 2.44
CA ALA A 482 12.10 23.30 2.28
C ALA A 482 11.52 22.78 3.62
N ARG A 483 11.02 23.70 4.47
CA ARG A 483 10.56 23.37 5.83
C ARG A 483 9.35 22.44 5.92
N ALA A 484 8.61 22.21 4.82
CA ALA A 484 7.45 21.31 4.80
C ALA A 484 7.79 19.89 5.30
N PHE A 485 9.02 19.43 5.12
CA PHE A 485 9.53 18.16 5.68
C PHE A 485 9.35 18.05 7.22
N ASN A 486 9.36 19.18 7.94
CA ASN A 486 9.18 19.23 9.38
C ASN A 486 7.71 19.46 9.80
N GLU A 487 6.83 19.85 8.86
CA GLU A 487 5.38 20.00 9.08
C GLU A 487 4.63 18.65 9.05
N ILE A 488 5.24 17.58 8.55
CA ILE A 488 4.61 16.27 8.33
C ILE A 488 4.99 15.32 9.48
N PRO A 489 4.03 14.91 10.35
CA PRO A 489 4.28 13.95 11.42
C PRO A 489 4.27 12.49 10.91
N PRO A 490 4.87 11.56 11.66
CA PRO A 490 4.72 10.13 11.39
C PRO A 490 3.25 9.69 11.40
N ILE A 491 2.90 8.71 10.58
CA ILE A 491 1.59 8.05 10.69
C ILE A 491 1.75 6.91 11.70
N ASP A 492 1.05 7.01 12.83
CA ASP A 492 0.95 5.90 13.77
C ASP A 492 -0.11 4.89 13.28
N PHE A 493 0.41 3.90 12.54
CA PHE A 493 -0.29 2.69 12.15
C PHE A 493 -0.34 1.63 13.27
N HIS A 494 0.49 1.77 14.31
CA HIS A 494 0.58 0.84 15.44
C HIS A 494 -0.26 1.29 16.64
N THR A 495 -0.85 0.31 17.31
CA THR A 495 -1.57 0.38 18.59
C THR A 495 -0.67 0.45 19.83
N GLU A 496 0.65 0.57 19.65
CA GLU A 496 1.66 0.55 20.72
C GLU A 496 1.71 1.90 21.47
N HIS A 497 0.59 2.25 22.11
CA HIS A 497 0.42 3.37 23.04
C HIS A 497 -0.04 2.86 24.42
N ASN A 498 0.61 1.78 24.90
CA ASN A 498 0.38 1.11 26.19
C ASN A 498 -1.04 0.57 26.45
N SER A 499 -2.00 0.80 25.57
CA SER A 499 -3.36 0.30 25.66
C SER A 499 -3.44 -1.15 25.17
N THR A 500 -3.72 -2.09 26.08
CA THR A 500 -4.04 -3.50 25.74
C THR A 500 -5.34 -3.62 24.95
N GLU A 501 -6.20 -2.61 25.04
CA GLU A 501 -7.56 -2.56 24.51
C GLU A 501 -7.80 -1.29 23.69
N VAL A 502 -8.64 -1.38 22.66
CA VAL A 502 -9.02 -0.27 21.78
C VAL A 502 -10.52 -0.31 21.53
N THR A 503 -11.17 0.85 21.45
CA THR A 503 -12.59 0.92 21.08
C THR A 503 -12.75 0.80 19.56
N ALA A 504 -13.65 -0.04 19.08
CA ALA A 504 -14.00 -0.20 17.68
C ALA A 504 -15.52 -0.05 17.47
N VAL A 505 -15.91 0.58 16.37
CA VAL A 505 -17.28 0.64 15.87
C VAL A 505 -17.50 -0.54 14.94
N PHE A 506 -18.56 -1.32 15.16
CA PHE A 506 -18.87 -2.50 14.34
C PHE A 506 -19.89 -2.17 13.24
N THR A 507 -20.19 -3.10 12.34
CA THR A 507 -21.16 -2.90 11.24
C THR A 507 -22.61 -2.75 11.71
N ASN A 508 -22.93 -3.15 12.95
CA ASN A 508 -24.19 -2.84 13.61
C ASN A 508 -24.27 -1.39 14.13
N GLY A 509 -23.19 -0.60 14.02
CA GLY A 509 -23.09 0.78 14.51
C GLY A 509 -22.78 0.91 16.01
N CYS A 510 -22.78 -0.19 16.76
CA CYS A 510 -22.43 -0.20 18.18
C CYS A 510 -20.91 -0.09 18.38
N ARG A 511 -20.51 0.36 19.58
CA ARG A 511 -19.12 0.51 19.98
C ARG A 511 -18.74 -0.58 20.99
N TYR A 512 -17.62 -1.25 20.75
CA TYR A 512 -17.09 -2.29 21.63
C TYR A 512 -15.60 -2.05 21.88
N ILE A 513 -15.15 -2.43 23.06
CA ILE A 513 -13.75 -2.48 23.48
C ILE A 513 -13.22 -3.86 23.07
N VAL A 514 -12.05 -3.88 22.44
CA VAL A 514 -11.42 -5.05 21.80
C VAL A 514 -9.95 -5.10 22.17
N SER A 515 -9.44 -6.28 22.51
CA SER A 515 -8.00 -6.51 22.69
C SER A 515 -7.22 -6.18 21.41
N VAL A 516 -6.07 -5.52 21.54
CA VAL A 516 -5.20 -5.16 20.40
C VAL A 516 -4.74 -6.39 19.62
N GLY A 517 -4.44 -7.49 20.31
CA GLY A 517 -4.02 -8.74 19.66
C GLY A 517 -5.17 -9.41 18.88
N ASP A 518 -6.41 -9.19 19.31
CA ASP A 518 -7.59 -9.74 18.65
C ASP A 518 -8.08 -8.86 17.50
N LEU A 519 -7.84 -7.54 17.56
CA LEU A 519 -8.21 -6.58 16.53
C LEU A 519 -7.69 -6.97 15.14
N GLU A 520 -6.41 -7.33 15.00
CA GLU A 520 -5.85 -7.80 13.73
C GLU A 520 -6.50 -9.11 13.24
N ASN A 521 -6.80 -10.03 14.16
CA ASN A 521 -7.41 -11.32 13.83
C ASN A 521 -8.87 -11.18 13.36
N ILE A 522 -9.63 -10.28 14.00
CA ILE A 522 -10.99 -9.92 13.62
C ILE A 522 -11.00 -9.23 12.24
N ILE A 523 -10.09 -8.27 11.99
CA ILE A 523 -9.96 -7.58 10.69
C ILE A 523 -9.53 -8.53 9.55
N ARG A 524 -8.79 -9.60 9.87
CA ARG A 524 -8.42 -10.68 8.93
C ARG A 524 -9.46 -11.80 8.81
N MET A 525 -10.55 -11.75 9.59
CA MET A 525 -11.56 -12.82 9.68
C MET A 525 -10.91 -14.20 9.94
N VAL A 526 -10.06 -14.25 10.97
CA VAL A 526 -9.46 -15.49 11.48
C VAL A 526 -10.54 -16.26 12.26
N PRO A 527 -10.65 -17.60 12.11
CA PRO A 527 -11.61 -18.38 12.87
C PRO A 527 -11.28 -18.39 14.37
N GLY A 528 -12.27 -18.10 15.21
CA GLY A 528 -12.05 -17.94 16.65
C GLY A 528 -13.26 -17.33 17.35
N ARG A 529 -13.18 -17.25 18.67
CA ARG A 529 -14.17 -16.59 19.53
C ARG A 529 -13.47 -15.44 20.25
N TYR A 530 -13.93 -14.22 20.02
CA TYR A 530 -13.28 -13.01 20.49
C TYR A 530 -14.19 -12.29 21.49
N ALA A 531 -13.64 -11.98 22.67
CA ALA A 531 -14.36 -11.24 23.70
C ALA A 531 -14.48 -9.75 23.31
N LEU A 532 -15.69 -9.21 23.39
CA LEU A 532 -16.02 -7.81 23.15
C LEU A 532 -16.76 -7.25 24.36
N THR A 533 -16.34 -6.10 24.88
CA THR A 533 -17.06 -5.41 25.96
C THR A 533 -17.72 -4.14 25.41
N GLU A 534 -19.01 -3.92 25.66
CA GLU A 534 -19.71 -2.73 25.15
C GLU A 534 -19.06 -1.43 25.68
N ALA A 535 -18.79 -0.45 24.81
CA ALA A 535 -18.02 0.75 25.16
C ALA A 535 -18.88 1.82 25.88
N VAL A 536 -19.48 1.42 27.00
CA VAL A 536 -20.33 2.21 27.90
C VAL A 536 -19.98 1.88 29.36
N PRO A 537 -20.31 2.74 30.34
CA PRO A 537 -20.21 2.38 31.76
C PRO A 537 -21.05 1.12 32.04
N GLU A 538 -20.48 0.16 32.79
CA GLU A 538 -21.07 -1.17 33.05
C GLU A 538 -21.41 -1.97 31.77
N GLY A 539 -20.60 -1.77 30.73
CA GLY A 539 -20.75 -2.42 29.42
C GLY A 539 -20.87 -3.95 29.46
N ARG A 540 -21.80 -4.47 28.66
CA ARG A 540 -22.05 -5.91 28.57
C ARG A 540 -20.93 -6.61 27.83
N HIS A 541 -20.58 -7.79 28.30
CA HIS A 541 -19.63 -8.68 27.63
C HIS A 541 -20.38 -9.51 26.59
N PHE A 542 -19.80 -9.64 25.41
CA PHE A 542 -20.32 -10.37 24.28
C PHE A 542 -19.21 -11.18 23.61
N ASP A 543 -19.59 -12.27 22.95
CA ASP A 543 -18.67 -13.10 22.18
C ASP A 543 -18.93 -12.92 20.68
N LEU A 544 -17.89 -12.55 19.95
CA LEU A 544 -17.86 -12.56 18.48
C LEU A 544 -17.31 -13.91 18.02
N ASP A 545 -18.20 -14.80 17.59
CA ASP A 545 -17.82 -16.07 16.96
C ASP A 545 -17.56 -15.81 15.47
N ILE A 546 -16.31 -16.04 15.03
CA ILE A 546 -15.93 -16.08 13.61
C ILE A 546 -15.77 -17.55 13.21
N THR A 547 -16.68 -18.01 12.35
CA THR A 547 -16.76 -19.40 11.89
C THR A 547 -16.23 -19.55 10.47
N GLU A 548 -15.57 -20.67 10.16
CA GLU A 548 -15.14 -21.03 8.80
C GLU A 548 -15.98 -22.19 8.26
N VAL A 549 -16.41 -22.08 7.01
CA VAL A 549 -17.12 -23.14 6.29
C VAL A 549 -16.53 -23.32 4.90
N GLN A 550 -16.10 -24.54 4.58
CA GLN A 550 -15.58 -24.90 3.26
C GLN A 550 -16.73 -25.19 2.29
N VAL A 551 -16.85 -24.39 1.23
CA VAL A 551 -17.98 -24.44 0.29
C VAL A 551 -17.86 -25.60 -0.69
N ASN A 552 -16.64 -25.86 -1.17
CA ASN A 552 -16.36 -26.83 -2.22
C ASN A 552 -15.92 -28.21 -1.69
N GLU A 553 -16.16 -28.54 -0.41
CA GLU A 553 -15.89 -29.87 0.14
C GLU A 553 -16.63 -31.01 -0.61
N PRO A 554 -17.92 -30.89 -1.00
CA PRO A 554 -18.57 -31.92 -1.83
C PRO A 554 -17.93 -32.06 -3.21
N LEU A 555 -17.47 -30.94 -3.78
CA LEU A 555 -16.83 -30.86 -5.10
C LEU A 555 -15.44 -31.51 -5.10
N TYR A 556 -14.65 -31.32 -4.03
CA TYR A 556 -13.36 -31.99 -3.87
C TYR A 556 -13.50 -33.51 -3.70
N ARG A 557 -14.51 -33.97 -2.95
CA ARG A 557 -14.84 -35.40 -2.85
C ARG A 557 -15.25 -35.97 -4.20
N ALA A 558 -16.08 -35.25 -4.97
CA ALA A 558 -16.47 -35.64 -6.32
C ALA A 558 -15.27 -35.71 -7.28
N ILE A 559 -14.37 -34.73 -7.25
CA ILE A 559 -13.11 -34.72 -8.02
C ILE A 559 -12.24 -35.93 -7.67
N TRP A 560 -12.12 -36.27 -6.38
CA TRP A 560 -11.36 -37.44 -5.92
C TRP A 560 -11.99 -38.76 -6.39
N GLU A 561 -13.31 -38.91 -6.28
CA GLU A 561 -14.04 -40.06 -6.81
C GLU A 561 -13.90 -40.17 -8.34
N VAL A 562 -14.01 -39.06 -9.08
CA VAL A 562 -13.81 -39.02 -10.55
C VAL A 562 -12.39 -39.43 -10.93
N ASN A 563 -11.36 -38.96 -10.24
CA ASN A 563 -9.98 -39.35 -10.51
C ASN A 563 -9.76 -40.85 -10.22
N SER A 564 -10.35 -41.39 -9.15
CA SER A 564 -10.37 -42.84 -8.87
C SER A 564 -11.08 -43.64 -9.99
N ILE A 565 -12.24 -43.17 -10.45
CA ILE A 565 -12.98 -43.73 -11.60
C ILE A 565 -12.12 -43.71 -12.88
N LEU A 566 -11.41 -42.61 -13.16
CA LEU A 566 -10.49 -42.52 -14.31
C LEU A 566 -9.39 -43.58 -14.25
N THR A 567 -8.76 -43.82 -13.09
CA THR A 567 -7.77 -44.92 -12.95
C THR A 567 -8.37 -46.30 -13.23
N THR A 568 -9.64 -46.51 -12.90
CA THR A 568 -10.36 -47.77 -13.17
C THR A 568 -10.72 -47.92 -14.66
N VAL A 569 -11.18 -46.83 -15.30
CA VAL A 569 -11.52 -46.78 -16.74
C VAL A 569 -10.31 -47.06 -17.63
N LYS A 570 -9.10 -46.65 -17.21
CA LYS A 570 -7.83 -47.00 -17.87
C LYS A 570 -7.63 -48.51 -18.05
N GLY A 571 -8.19 -49.35 -17.17
CA GLY A 571 -8.14 -50.82 -17.29
C GLY A 571 -9.11 -51.44 -18.30
N ILE A 572 -10.10 -50.68 -18.79
CA ILE A 572 -11.16 -51.16 -19.69
C ILE A 572 -10.94 -50.71 -21.14
N LEU A 573 -10.35 -49.52 -21.33
CA LEU A 573 -9.98 -48.96 -22.63
C LEU A 573 -8.98 -49.88 -23.37
N PRO A 574 -9.12 -50.07 -24.70
CA PRO A 574 -8.21 -50.92 -25.46
C PRO A 574 -6.82 -50.30 -25.59
N ALA A 575 -5.77 -51.05 -25.25
CA ALA A 575 -4.38 -50.60 -25.30
C ALA A 575 -3.80 -50.39 -26.73
N ARG A 576 -4.64 -50.41 -27.78
CA ARG A 576 -4.25 -50.15 -29.18
C ARG A 576 -5.21 -49.15 -29.81
N ARG A 577 -4.62 -48.09 -30.38
CA ARG A 577 -5.22 -46.80 -30.79
C ARG A 577 -5.56 -45.91 -29.59
N ARG A 578 -5.12 -44.65 -29.64
CA ARG A 578 -5.66 -43.59 -28.76
C ARG A 578 -7.14 -43.47 -29.08
N SER A 579 -8.01 -43.67 -28.10
CA SER A 579 -9.42 -43.31 -28.28
C SER A 579 -9.52 -41.78 -28.27
N GLY A 580 -10.39 -41.21 -29.11
CA GLY A 580 -10.62 -39.76 -29.12
C GLY A 580 -11.15 -39.20 -27.79
N ILE A 581 -11.45 -40.07 -26.83
CA ILE A 581 -11.79 -39.74 -25.44
C ILE A 581 -10.56 -39.26 -24.67
N VAL A 582 -9.38 -39.86 -24.91
CA VAL A 582 -8.11 -39.37 -24.31
C VAL A 582 -7.79 -37.97 -24.82
N ASP A 583 -7.93 -37.76 -26.14
CA ASP A 583 -7.68 -36.46 -26.75
C ASP A 583 -8.73 -35.40 -26.33
N ARG A 584 -10.01 -35.79 -26.17
CA ARG A 584 -11.06 -34.92 -25.58
C ARG A 584 -10.78 -34.58 -24.12
N LEU A 585 -10.46 -35.56 -23.27
CA LEU A 585 -10.12 -35.32 -21.87
C LEU A 585 -8.88 -34.44 -21.72
N ALA A 586 -7.87 -34.61 -22.57
CA ALA A 586 -6.68 -33.74 -22.58
C ALA A 586 -6.99 -32.31 -23.04
N ALA A 587 -7.95 -32.12 -23.96
CA ALA A 587 -8.45 -30.80 -24.34
C ALA A 587 -9.25 -30.14 -23.19
N ILE A 588 -10.17 -30.88 -22.57
CA ILE A 588 -11.08 -30.40 -21.51
C ILE A 588 -10.33 -30.09 -20.20
N LEU A 589 -9.45 -30.98 -19.75
CA LEU A 589 -8.80 -30.89 -18.43
C LEU A 589 -7.46 -30.14 -18.44
N GLY A 590 -7.05 -29.60 -19.60
CA GLY A 590 -5.90 -28.72 -19.75
C GLY A 590 -4.51 -29.33 -19.54
N SER A 591 -4.43 -30.49 -18.89
CA SER A 591 -3.21 -31.13 -18.36
C SER A 591 -2.09 -31.30 -19.39
N GLY A 592 -0.94 -30.71 -19.10
CA GLY A 592 0.32 -30.93 -19.81
C GLY A 592 1.23 -31.85 -19.00
N GLY A 593 1.71 -32.94 -19.61
CA GLY A 593 2.53 -33.94 -18.94
C GLY A 593 3.36 -34.78 -19.91
N ASN A 594 4.67 -34.62 -19.82
CA ASN A 594 5.79 -35.37 -20.41
C ASN A 594 5.45 -36.72 -21.12
N LYS A 595 5.70 -36.80 -22.44
CA LYS A 595 5.45 -38.02 -23.26
C LYS A 595 6.46 -39.16 -23.07
N ASN A 596 7.45 -39.00 -22.20
CA ASN A 596 8.56 -39.94 -22.04
C ASN A 596 8.40 -40.95 -20.89
N SER A 597 7.26 -40.96 -20.18
CA SER A 597 6.91 -42.06 -19.25
C SER A 597 6.09 -43.14 -19.97
N GLU A 598 6.61 -44.37 -20.02
CA GLU A 598 5.81 -45.53 -20.45
C GLU A 598 4.60 -45.72 -19.52
N GLY A 599 3.41 -45.93 -20.10
CA GLY A 599 2.19 -46.20 -19.33
C GLY A 599 1.23 -45.03 -19.12
N ALA A 600 1.08 -44.13 -20.10
CA ALA A 600 0.08 -43.06 -20.22
C ALA A 600 -1.05 -43.03 -19.15
N SER A 601 -0.98 -42.08 -18.22
CA SER A 601 -2.10 -41.71 -17.34
C SER A 601 -3.21 -41.01 -18.14
N LEU A 602 -4.44 -41.12 -17.65
CA LEU A 602 -5.50 -40.19 -18.05
C LEU A 602 -5.26 -38.86 -17.31
N PRO A 603 -5.58 -37.71 -17.91
CA PRO A 603 -5.43 -36.42 -17.24
C PRO A 603 -6.40 -36.33 -16.06
N GLU A 604 -5.89 -36.00 -14.88
CA GLU A 604 -6.66 -35.83 -13.65
C GLU A 604 -7.40 -34.49 -13.63
N VAL A 605 -8.59 -34.47 -13.02
CA VAL A 605 -9.33 -33.23 -12.75
C VAL A 605 -8.65 -32.51 -11.59
N LYS A 606 -8.27 -31.24 -11.81
CA LYS A 606 -7.77 -30.33 -10.77
C LYS A 606 -8.80 -29.24 -10.44
N GLY A 607 -9.14 -29.14 -9.16
CA GLY A 607 -9.98 -28.07 -8.59
C GLY A 607 -9.20 -26.79 -8.29
N SER A 608 -9.92 -25.71 -7.97
CA SER A 608 -9.45 -24.33 -7.82
C SER A 608 -8.87 -23.98 -6.43
N GLY A 609 -8.39 -24.96 -5.67
CA GLY A 609 -7.98 -24.79 -4.28
C GLY A 609 -9.13 -24.82 -3.26
N ARG A 610 -8.80 -24.85 -1.97
CA ARG A 610 -9.78 -24.86 -0.86
C ARG A 610 -10.57 -23.54 -0.85
N LEU A 611 -11.88 -23.60 -1.12
CA LEU A 611 -12.77 -22.43 -1.11
C LEU A 611 -13.57 -22.38 0.19
N THR A 612 -13.44 -21.28 0.94
CA THR A 612 -14.11 -21.08 2.23
C THR A 612 -14.87 -19.76 2.28
N TYR A 613 -15.88 -19.68 3.15
CA TYR A 613 -16.34 -18.41 3.68
C TYR A 613 -16.14 -18.37 5.19
N HIS A 614 -15.85 -17.17 5.68
CA HIS A 614 -15.72 -16.86 7.08
C HIS A 614 -16.87 -15.94 7.47
N ALA A 615 -17.70 -16.33 8.43
CA ALA A 615 -18.85 -15.55 8.88
C ALA A 615 -18.64 -15.10 10.32
N ALA A 616 -18.72 -13.79 10.56
CA ALA A 616 -18.63 -13.19 11.88
C ALA A 616 -20.03 -12.95 12.44
N THR A 617 -20.33 -13.59 13.57
CA THR A 617 -21.64 -13.52 14.24
C THR A 617 -21.50 -13.02 15.68
N LEU A 618 -22.33 -12.06 16.05
CA LEU A 618 -22.41 -11.49 17.40
C LEU A 618 -23.85 -11.66 17.89
N ASN A 619 -24.06 -12.40 18.99
CA ASN A 619 -25.40 -12.74 19.51
C ASN A 619 -26.35 -13.36 18.45
N GLY A 620 -25.81 -14.09 17.47
CA GLY A 620 -26.57 -14.63 16.32
C GLY A 620 -26.88 -13.64 15.20
N GLN A 621 -26.60 -12.34 15.34
CA GLN A 621 -26.61 -11.40 14.23
C GLN A 621 -25.32 -11.56 13.41
N MET A 622 -25.44 -11.84 12.12
CA MET A 622 -24.31 -11.84 11.19
C MET A 622 -23.88 -10.40 10.89
N LEU A 623 -22.61 -10.08 11.19
CA LEU A 623 -22.05 -8.75 11.02
C LEU A 623 -21.24 -8.60 9.73
N ALA A 624 -20.62 -9.70 9.26
CA ALA A 624 -19.77 -9.72 8.07
C ALA A 624 -19.58 -11.14 7.51
N VAL A 625 -19.26 -11.22 6.22
CA VAL A 625 -18.85 -12.46 5.54
C VAL A 625 -17.67 -12.18 4.61
N ALA A 626 -16.57 -12.91 4.78
CA ALA A 626 -15.39 -12.82 3.91
C ALA A 626 -15.14 -14.16 3.20
N TYR A 627 -14.94 -14.12 1.89
CA TYR A 627 -14.70 -15.30 1.06
C TYR A 627 -13.20 -15.48 0.82
N LYS A 628 -12.70 -16.73 0.82
CA LYS A 628 -11.26 -17.02 0.66
C LYS A 628 -10.98 -18.23 -0.25
N VAL A 629 -9.85 -18.18 -0.95
CA VAL A 629 -9.23 -19.29 -1.70
C VAL A 629 -7.87 -19.59 -1.06
N GLU A 630 -7.71 -20.79 -0.50
CA GLU A 630 -6.46 -21.21 0.18
C GLU A 630 -5.94 -20.19 1.22
N GLY A 631 -6.86 -19.45 1.84
CA GLY A 631 -6.58 -18.39 2.82
C GLY A 631 -6.49 -16.96 2.25
N ARG A 632 -6.35 -16.77 0.93
CA ARG A 632 -6.37 -15.44 0.30
C ARG A 632 -7.80 -14.93 0.14
N LYS A 633 -8.05 -13.65 0.46
CA LYS A 633 -9.37 -13.01 0.30
C LYS A 633 -9.74 -12.86 -1.19
N ILE A 634 -11.00 -13.15 -1.53
CA ILE A 634 -11.59 -12.95 -2.86
C ILE A 634 -13.01 -12.40 -2.77
N THR A 635 -13.57 -11.94 -3.89
CA THR A 635 -14.98 -11.52 -3.96
C THR A 635 -15.95 -12.71 -4.02
N ARG A 636 -17.20 -12.48 -3.63
CA ARG A 636 -18.32 -13.43 -3.80
C ARG A 636 -18.48 -13.87 -5.27
N ARG A 637 -18.23 -12.96 -6.22
CA ARG A 637 -18.33 -13.20 -7.67
C ARG A 637 -17.26 -14.17 -8.15
N GLU A 638 -16.04 -14.03 -7.65
CA GLU A 638 -14.94 -14.96 -7.96
C GLU A 638 -15.17 -16.34 -7.33
N LEU A 639 -15.66 -16.42 -6.08
CA LEU A 639 -16.01 -17.68 -5.43
C LEU A 639 -16.98 -18.51 -6.30
N VAL A 640 -18.08 -17.89 -6.72
CA VAL A 640 -19.09 -18.52 -7.60
C VAL A 640 -18.48 -18.90 -8.95
N ARG A 641 -17.61 -18.05 -9.53
CA ARG A 641 -16.91 -18.33 -10.79
C ARG A 641 -15.97 -19.53 -10.69
N HIS A 642 -15.21 -19.66 -9.61
CA HIS A 642 -14.33 -20.80 -9.36
C HIS A 642 -15.14 -22.11 -9.23
N ILE A 643 -16.22 -22.09 -8.44
CA ILE A 643 -17.14 -23.24 -8.29
C ILE A 643 -17.76 -23.61 -9.64
N ALA A 644 -18.24 -22.63 -10.42
CA ALA A 644 -18.84 -22.87 -11.73
C ALA A 644 -17.83 -23.44 -12.76
N SER A 645 -16.58 -22.97 -12.75
CA SER A 645 -15.50 -23.47 -13.61
C SER A 645 -15.18 -24.93 -13.29
N ASP A 646 -15.03 -25.28 -12.01
CA ASP A 646 -14.75 -26.65 -11.58
C ASP A 646 -15.93 -27.61 -11.81
N LEU A 647 -17.18 -27.16 -11.59
CA LEU A 647 -18.38 -27.92 -11.97
C LEU A 647 -18.43 -28.17 -13.48
N GLY A 648 -18.07 -27.17 -14.30
CA GLY A 648 -17.97 -27.32 -15.76
C GLY A 648 -16.94 -28.37 -16.19
N LYS A 649 -15.73 -28.34 -15.61
CA LYS A 649 -14.70 -29.38 -15.81
C LYS A 649 -15.21 -30.77 -15.41
N MET A 650 -15.88 -30.86 -14.27
CA MET A 650 -16.37 -32.14 -13.73
C MET A 650 -17.49 -32.73 -14.58
N MET A 651 -18.47 -31.93 -15.00
CA MET A 651 -19.55 -32.33 -15.92
C MET A 651 -18.97 -32.85 -17.24
N ALA A 652 -18.10 -32.08 -17.90
CA ALA A 652 -17.47 -32.48 -19.15
C ALA A 652 -16.58 -33.74 -19.01
N THR A 653 -16.07 -34.03 -17.80
CA THR A 653 -15.36 -35.28 -17.49
C THR A 653 -16.32 -36.45 -17.30
N MET A 654 -17.43 -36.25 -16.59
CA MET A 654 -18.49 -37.26 -16.43
C MET A 654 -19.07 -37.67 -17.78
N ASP A 655 -19.40 -36.71 -18.65
CA ASP A 655 -19.91 -36.96 -20.01
C ASP A 655 -18.92 -37.78 -20.85
N ALA A 656 -17.62 -37.46 -20.75
CA ALA A 656 -16.56 -38.18 -21.45
C ALA A 656 -16.37 -39.62 -20.92
N ILE A 657 -16.48 -39.83 -19.60
CA ILE A 657 -16.44 -41.16 -18.98
C ILE A 657 -17.69 -41.97 -19.35
N GLU A 658 -18.90 -41.39 -19.27
CA GLU A 658 -20.13 -42.10 -19.63
C GLU A 658 -20.14 -42.50 -21.11
N THR A 659 -19.67 -41.60 -22.00
CA THR A 659 -19.43 -41.92 -23.41
C THR A 659 -18.46 -43.10 -23.56
N ALA A 660 -17.37 -43.15 -22.79
CA ALA A 660 -16.40 -44.25 -22.81
C ALA A 660 -17.00 -45.57 -22.34
N VAL A 661 -17.76 -45.54 -21.24
CA VAL A 661 -18.42 -46.69 -20.63
C VAL A 661 -19.50 -47.25 -21.57
N GLN A 662 -20.26 -46.38 -22.25
CA GLN A 662 -21.26 -46.79 -23.24
C GLN A 662 -20.59 -47.45 -24.47
N GLN A 663 -19.56 -46.82 -25.06
CA GLN A 663 -18.83 -47.41 -26.20
C GLN A 663 -18.21 -48.77 -25.84
N ALA A 664 -17.55 -48.88 -24.68
CA ALA A 664 -16.99 -50.16 -24.21
C ALA A 664 -18.07 -51.24 -23.96
N SER A 665 -19.26 -50.84 -23.51
CA SER A 665 -20.41 -51.74 -23.32
C SER A 665 -21.00 -52.22 -24.65
N GLU A 666 -20.97 -51.38 -25.69
CA GLU A 666 -21.45 -51.72 -27.02
C GLU A 666 -20.50 -52.63 -27.81
N GLU A 667 -19.18 -52.40 -27.72
CA GLU A 667 -18.16 -53.23 -28.36
C GLU A 667 -18.02 -54.63 -27.71
N LYS A 668 -18.06 -54.71 -26.37
CA LYS A 668 -17.66 -55.93 -25.63
C LYS A 668 -18.83 -56.71 -25.02
N LYS A 669 -19.95 -56.83 -25.74
CA LYS A 669 -21.22 -57.45 -25.29
C LYS A 669 -21.17 -58.90 -24.76
N LYS A 670 -20.03 -59.60 -24.79
CA LYS A 670 -19.87 -61.03 -24.44
C LYS A 670 -19.04 -61.34 -23.18
N ASP A 671 -18.52 -60.34 -22.46
CA ASP A 671 -17.69 -60.56 -21.26
C ASP A 671 -18.40 -60.06 -19.98
N ASP A 672 -18.85 -60.99 -19.14
CA ASP A 672 -19.58 -60.68 -17.90
C ASP A 672 -18.72 -59.96 -16.85
N ARG A 673 -17.39 -60.15 -16.84
CA ARG A 673 -16.49 -59.41 -15.95
C ARG A 673 -16.47 -57.93 -16.30
N ILE A 674 -16.50 -57.62 -17.60
CA ILE A 674 -16.58 -56.25 -18.10
C ILE A 674 -17.96 -55.65 -17.80
N ARG A 675 -19.06 -56.42 -17.94
CA ARG A 675 -20.40 -55.97 -17.51
C ARG A 675 -20.45 -55.60 -16.03
N GLN A 676 -19.86 -56.41 -15.17
CA GLN A 676 -19.81 -56.13 -13.72
C GLN A 676 -19.00 -54.87 -13.39
N THR A 677 -17.89 -54.64 -14.10
CA THR A 677 -17.07 -53.42 -13.91
C THR A 677 -17.79 -52.18 -14.46
N VAL A 678 -18.45 -52.29 -15.62
CA VAL A 678 -19.30 -51.23 -16.19
C VAL A 678 -20.47 -50.86 -15.26
N HIS A 679 -21.10 -51.84 -14.61
CA HIS A 679 -22.15 -51.58 -13.63
C HIS A 679 -21.61 -50.86 -12.38
N SER A 680 -20.47 -51.33 -11.83
CA SER A 680 -19.80 -50.67 -10.70
C SER A 680 -19.41 -49.22 -11.01
N LEU A 681 -18.88 -48.97 -12.22
CA LEU A 681 -18.55 -47.62 -12.70
C LEU A 681 -19.77 -46.72 -12.82
N ARG A 682 -20.92 -47.23 -13.29
CA ARG A 682 -22.19 -46.47 -13.33
C ARG A 682 -22.69 -46.12 -11.93
N THR A 683 -22.56 -47.03 -10.96
CA THR A 683 -22.90 -46.75 -9.56
C THR A 683 -22.00 -45.67 -8.96
N ALA A 684 -20.69 -45.68 -9.26
CA ALA A 684 -19.74 -44.66 -8.80
C ALA A 684 -19.94 -43.30 -9.50
N LEU A 685 -20.26 -43.27 -10.80
CA LEU A 685 -20.73 -42.04 -11.47
C LEU A 685 -22.03 -41.52 -10.83
N GLY A 686 -22.85 -42.41 -10.28
CA GLY A 686 -24.04 -42.08 -9.50
C GLY A 686 -23.75 -41.38 -8.16
N SER A 687 -22.69 -41.74 -7.43
CA SER A 687 -22.27 -41.04 -6.20
C SER A 687 -21.67 -39.67 -6.52
N VAL A 688 -20.78 -39.60 -7.52
CA VAL A 688 -20.28 -38.33 -8.08
C VAL A 688 -21.44 -37.43 -8.50
N GLY A 689 -22.46 -37.96 -9.18
CA GLY A 689 -23.66 -37.23 -9.59
C GLY A 689 -24.60 -36.80 -8.45
N GLN A 690 -24.40 -37.28 -7.22
CA GLN A 690 -25.05 -36.73 -6.01
C GLN A 690 -24.20 -35.61 -5.40
N LEU A 691 -22.87 -35.81 -5.31
CA LEU A 691 -21.93 -34.80 -4.83
C LEU A 691 -21.90 -33.55 -5.73
N TYR A 692 -22.01 -33.72 -7.05
CA TYR A 692 -22.20 -32.65 -8.03
C TYR A 692 -23.40 -31.77 -7.67
N ARG A 693 -24.56 -32.39 -7.41
CA ARG A 693 -25.80 -31.66 -7.07
C ARG A 693 -25.68 -30.94 -5.73
N SER A 694 -25.04 -31.55 -4.74
CA SER A 694 -24.74 -30.88 -3.46
C SER A 694 -23.82 -29.66 -3.62
N ALA A 695 -22.84 -29.73 -4.53
CA ALA A 695 -21.97 -28.60 -4.86
C ALA A 695 -22.71 -27.48 -5.64
N GLU A 696 -23.58 -27.82 -6.59
CA GLU A 696 -24.42 -26.86 -7.31
C GLU A 696 -25.47 -26.20 -6.39
N GLU A 697 -26.08 -26.95 -5.46
CA GLU A 697 -26.91 -26.35 -4.40
C GLU A 697 -26.11 -25.39 -3.53
N ASN A 698 -24.86 -25.71 -3.19
CA ASN A 698 -24.00 -24.81 -2.42
C ASN A 698 -23.63 -23.55 -3.22
N LYS A 699 -23.42 -23.67 -4.53
CA LYS A 699 -23.26 -22.52 -5.44
C LYS A 699 -24.48 -21.60 -5.40
N GLN A 700 -25.68 -22.16 -5.55
CA GLN A 700 -26.93 -21.42 -5.49
C GLN A 700 -27.18 -20.78 -4.11
N LYS A 701 -26.78 -21.45 -3.01
CA LYS A 701 -26.80 -20.84 -1.67
C LYS A 701 -25.88 -19.61 -1.62
N MET A 702 -24.65 -19.69 -2.15
CA MET A 702 -23.71 -18.55 -2.21
C MET A 702 -24.19 -17.40 -3.11
N GLU A 703 -24.82 -17.69 -4.24
CA GLU A 703 -25.43 -16.68 -5.13
C GLU A 703 -26.57 -15.90 -4.43
N ASN A 704 -27.33 -16.58 -3.57
CA ASN A 704 -28.43 -16.00 -2.79
C ASN A 704 -28.00 -15.34 -1.45
N PHE A 705 -26.73 -15.42 -1.03
CA PHE A 705 -26.27 -14.71 0.16
C PHE A 705 -26.35 -13.19 -0.04
N SER A 706 -26.91 -12.48 0.95
CA SER A 706 -27.21 -11.05 0.90
C SER A 706 -25.97 -10.19 0.62
N THR A 707 -26.04 -9.37 -0.44
CA THR A 707 -25.01 -8.38 -0.80
C THR A 707 -24.91 -7.18 0.15
N LYS A 708 -25.71 -7.14 1.22
CA LYS A 708 -25.74 -6.03 2.19
C LYS A 708 -24.76 -6.20 3.37
N LEU A 709 -24.09 -7.35 3.47
CA LEU A 709 -23.06 -7.60 4.47
C LEU A 709 -21.68 -7.27 3.90
N GLY A 710 -20.86 -6.55 4.65
CA GLY A 710 -19.48 -6.25 4.27
C GLY A 710 -18.51 -7.38 4.61
N ASP A 711 -17.28 -7.25 4.13
CA ASP A 711 -16.19 -8.20 4.37
C ASP A 711 -15.60 -8.16 5.79
N GLU A 712 -15.95 -7.12 6.57
CA GLU A 712 -15.40 -6.82 7.91
C GLU A 712 -16.51 -6.58 8.93
N PRO A 713 -16.43 -7.12 10.15
CA PRO A 713 -17.38 -6.82 11.21
C PRO A 713 -17.11 -5.45 11.85
N ILE A 714 -15.92 -4.88 11.66
CA ILE A 714 -15.49 -3.58 12.17
C ILE A 714 -15.59 -2.52 11.08
N SER A 715 -16.37 -1.46 11.32
CA SER A 715 -16.54 -0.33 10.40
C SER A 715 -15.46 0.73 10.56
N LYS A 716 -15.11 1.10 11.80
CA LYS A 716 -14.04 2.05 12.13
C LYS A 716 -13.40 1.73 13.49
N VAL A 717 -12.07 1.75 13.61
CA VAL A 717 -11.42 1.75 14.91
C VAL A 717 -11.33 3.17 15.50
N LEU A 718 -11.64 3.30 16.79
CA LEU A 718 -11.46 4.49 17.60
C LEU A 718 -10.26 4.27 18.51
N TYR A 719 -9.06 4.39 17.93
CA TYR A 719 -7.86 4.55 18.73
C TYR A 719 -8.02 5.76 19.67
N PRO A 720 -7.45 5.72 20.89
CA PRO A 720 -7.08 6.96 21.53
C PRO A 720 -6.14 7.67 20.56
N ILE A 721 -6.63 8.74 19.92
CA ILE A 721 -5.77 9.64 19.17
C ILE A 721 -4.76 10.12 20.22
N GLY A 722 -3.48 9.77 20.04
CA GLY A 722 -2.40 10.33 20.86
C GLY A 722 -2.62 11.84 20.91
N SER A 723 -2.61 12.39 22.13
CA SER A 723 -3.22 13.66 22.55
C SER A 723 -3.05 14.82 21.55
N ASP A 724 -3.86 15.88 21.68
CA ASP A 724 -3.83 17.11 20.85
C ASP A 724 -2.52 17.96 21.04
N GLU A 725 -1.40 17.26 21.20
CA GLU A 725 -0.08 17.62 21.71
C GLU A 725 1.03 17.37 20.67
N THR A 726 0.65 17.39 19.39
CA THR A 726 1.49 18.07 18.38
C THR A 726 0.83 19.37 17.91
N PRO A 727 0.75 20.41 18.77
CA PRO A 727 0.70 21.77 18.26
C PRO A 727 1.92 21.99 17.35
N LEU A 728 1.82 22.96 16.45
CA LEU A 728 2.86 23.28 15.47
C LEU A 728 4.21 23.55 16.17
N GLY A 729 5.06 22.51 16.23
CA GLY A 729 6.23 22.45 17.11
C GLY A 729 7.19 23.61 16.82
N ILE A 730 7.48 24.39 17.86
CA ILE A 730 8.10 25.72 17.72
C ILE A 730 9.49 25.59 17.10
N TRP A 731 9.61 26.12 15.88
CA TRP A 731 10.79 25.94 15.05
C TRP A 731 11.86 27.00 15.32
N ASN A 732 12.90 26.60 16.05
CA ASN A 732 14.09 27.40 16.25
C ASN A 732 14.98 27.32 15.00
N ASN A 733 15.28 28.47 14.39
CA ASN A 733 16.18 28.54 13.25
C ASN A 733 17.59 28.07 13.66
N TYR A 734 18.11 27.07 12.96
CA TYR A 734 19.47 26.56 13.10
C TYR A 734 20.05 26.18 11.74
N ARG A 735 21.37 26.00 11.70
CA ARG A 735 22.11 25.43 10.57
C ARG A 735 23.19 24.50 11.13
N ALA A 736 23.44 23.36 10.48
CA ALA A 736 24.44 22.40 10.90
C ALA A 736 25.31 21.92 9.72
N TRP A 737 26.59 21.64 9.95
CA TRP A 737 27.48 21.04 8.95
C TRP A 737 28.68 20.31 9.58
N TYR A 738 29.25 19.35 8.87
CA TYR A 738 30.33 18.48 9.36
C TYR A 738 31.67 18.76 8.66
N VAL A 739 32.76 18.81 9.43
CA VAL A 739 34.14 18.99 8.93
C VAL A 739 34.93 17.70 9.17
N GLY A 740 35.06 16.90 8.11
CA GLY A 740 35.56 15.52 8.18
C GLY A 740 37.07 15.32 8.29
N GLY A 741 37.87 16.38 8.38
CA GLY A 741 39.28 16.27 8.76
C GLY A 741 39.47 16.11 10.27
N ASP A 742 38.55 16.68 11.06
CA ASP A 742 38.69 16.87 12.50
C ASP A 742 37.58 16.18 13.31
N ASN A 743 36.63 15.52 12.62
CA ASN A 743 35.42 14.90 13.15
C ASN A 743 34.53 15.87 13.96
N VAL A 744 34.41 17.13 13.51
CA VAL A 744 33.62 18.16 14.20
C VAL A 744 32.32 18.48 13.45
N LEU A 745 31.20 18.42 14.16
CA LEU A 745 29.92 19.00 13.79
C LEU A 745 29.85 20.46 14.28
N TYR A 746 29.50 21.39 13.41
CA TYR A 746 29.17 22.76 13.77
C TYR A 746 27.66 22.96 13.79
N ILE A 747 27.18 23.76 14.74
CA ILE A 747 25.78 24.22 14.79
C ILE A 747 25.76 25.73 15.00
N GLU A 748 25.09 26.45 14.11
CA GLU A 748 24.74 27.87 14.26
C GLU A 748 23.29 27.97 14.73
N SER A 749 23.06 28.33 16.00
CA SER A 749 21.70 28.57 16.53
C SER A 749 21.69 29.45 17.80
N HIS A 750 20.56 29.49 18.52
CA HIS A 750 20.46 30.20 19.79
C HIS A 750 20.95 29.34 20.96
N ARG A 751 22.01 29.78 21.63
CA ARG A 751 22.45 29.25 22.92
C ARG A 751 21.59 29.80 24.07
N ARG A 752 21.31 28.98 25.07
CA ARG A 752 20.69 29.35 26.35
C ARG A 752 21.36 28.62 27.51
N ALA A 753 21.13 29.13 28.72
CA ALA A 753 21.45 28.47 29.98
C ALA A 753 20.13 28.18 30.72
N VAL A 754 19.95 26.95 31.21
CA VAL A 754 18.77 26.53 31.96
C VAL A 754 18.72 27.26 33.31
N ARG A 755 17.60 27.92 33.62
CA ARG A 755 17.36 28.60 34.91
C ARG A 755 16.59 27.73 35.89
N SER A 756 15.59 26.99 35.40
CA SER A 756 14.80 26.06 36.19
C SER A 756 14.28 24.94 35.31
N VAL A 757 14.10 23.77 35.91
CA VAL A 757 13.40 22.60 35.35
C VAL A 757 12.34 22.20 36.37
N ALA A 758 11.12 21.88 35.92
CA ALA A 758 10.05 21.35 36.75
C ALA A 758 9.21 20.37 35.94
N TRP A 759 8.99 19.16 36.46
CA TRP A 759 8.09 18.18 35.84
C TRP A 759 6.63 18.55 36.13
N HIS A 760 5.77 18.54 35.12
CA HIS A 760 4.31 18.64 35.29
C HIS A 760 3.66 17.25 35.32
N ASP A 761 4.08 16.38 34.39
CA ASP A 761 3.59 15.02 34.20
C ASP A 761 4.77 14.06 33.95
N GLU A 762 4.52 12.75 33.89
CA GLU A 762 5.54 11.72 33.59
C GLU A 762 6.32 11.91 32.28
N SER A 763 5.87 12.80 31.39
CA SER A 763 6.37 13.01 30.03
C SER A 763 6.63 14.47 29.64
N VAL A 764 6.38 15.44 30.52
CA VAL A 764 6.47 16.87 30.21
C VAL A 764 7.23 17.66 31.28
N MET A 765 8.28 18.34 30.83
CA MET A 765 9.15 19.23 31.61
C MET A 765 8.85 20.69 31.25
N GLU A 766 8.51 21.52 32.24
CA GLU A 766 8.61 22.98 32.10
C GLU A 766 10.04 23.44 32.36
N VAL A 767 10.59 24.22 31.43
CA VAL A 767 11.95 24.76 31.47
C VAL A 767 11.91 26.26 31.28
N THR A 768 12.66 27.01 32.09
CA THR A 768 12.90 28.45 31.87
C THR A 768 14.38 28.70 31.62
N PHE A 769 14.70 29.76 30.88
CA PHE A 769 16.08 30.15 30.57
C PHE A 769 16.49 31.44 31.29
N HIS A 770 17.80 31.58 31.52
CA HIS A 770 18.34 32.87 31.92
C HIS A 770 18.08 33.91 30.83
N GLN A 771 17.75 35.15 31.25
CA GLN A 771 17.44 36.30 30.39
C GLN A 771 16.17 36.17 29.51
N GLN A 772 15.30 35.18 29.74
CA GLN A 772 14.06 35.02 28.96
C GLN A 772 12.88 34.54 29.84
N ASP A 773 11.86 35.39 30.00
CA ASP A 773 10.67 35.11 30.83
C ASP A 773 9.64 34.16 30.17
N ALA A 774 10.02 33.48 29.09
CA ALA A 774 9.16 32.50 28.40
C ALA A 774 9.42 31.09 28.95
N LYS A 775 8.34 30.35 29.22
CA LYS A 775 8.40 28.94 29.62
C LYS A 775 8.43 28.05 28.40
N TYR A 776 9.30 27.06 28.37
CA TYR A 776 9.37 26.03 27.33
C TYR A 776 8.83 24.72 27.90
N TYR A 777 8.03 24.01 27.12
CA TYR A 777 7.58 22.65 27.44
C TYR A 777 8.38 21.67 26.60
N LEU A 778 9.04 20.71 27.27
CA LEU A 778 9.87 19.68 26.66
C LEU A 778 9.35 18.29 26.96
N THR A 779 9.59 17.35 26.04
CA THR A 779 9.35 15.92 26.20
C THR A 779 10.61 15.16 25.82
N PRO A 780 11.12 14.24 26.66
CA PRO A 780 12.24 13.36 26.31
C PRO A 780 11.94 12.47 25.09
N LEU A 781 12.99 12.00 24.41
CA LEU A 781 12.84 11.16 23.21
C LEU A 781 12.38 9.72 23.49
N ARG A 782 12.54 9.24 24.73
CA ARG A 782 11.99 7.98 25.26
C ARG A 782 11.16 8.25 26.51
N LYS A 783 10.25 7.36 26.91
CA LYS A 783 9.67 7.45 28.26
C LYS A 783 10.75 7.08 29.28
N LEU A 784 10.94 7.95 30.28
CA LEU A 784 11.92 7.77 31.35
C LEU A 784 11.31 7.07 32.57
N GLN A 785 12.15 6.38 33.34
CA GLN A 785 11.85 5.97 34.71
C GLN A 785 12.09 7.14 35.69
N GLU A 786 11.58 7.03 36.92
CA GLU A 786 11.55 8.19 37.84
C GLU A 786 12.93 8.61 38.33
N ASP A 787 13.86 7.66 38.41
CA ASP A 787 15.27 7.82 38.76
C ASP A 787 16.10 8.48 37.65
N GLU A 788 15.72 8.31 36.40
CA GLU A 788 16.41 8.89 35.23
C GLU A 788 16.06 10.38 35.01
N ARG A 789 14.95 10.86 35.58
CA ARG A 789 14.39 12.20 35.34
C ARG A 789 15.32 13.34 35.72
N ASP A 790 16.10 13.18 36.78
CA ASP A 790 17.05 14.18 37.26
C ASP A 790 18.36 14.20 36.46
N GLU A 791 18.60 13.21 35.58
CA GLU A 791 19.82 13.13 34.79
C GLU A 791 19.73 13.86 33.44
N GLU A 792 18.54 13.92 32.83
CA GLU A 792 18.36 14.35 31.43
C GLU A 792 18.41 15.87 31.19
N LEU A 793 18.11 16.72 32.20
CA LEU A 793 18.32 18.17 32.14
C LEU A 793 18.39 18.80 33.54
N LYS A 794 19.45 19.58 33.81
CA LYS A 794 19.74 20.18 35.12
C LYS A 794 19.77 21.72 35.07
N PRO A 795 19.49 22.42 36.19
CA PRO A 795 19.69 23.86 36.28
C PRO A 795 21.15 24.25 36.02
N ASN A 796 21.34 25.36 35.29
CA ASN A 796 22.61 25.90 34.74
C ASN A 796 23.15 25.17 33.49
N ASP A 797 22.55 24.06 33.04
CA ASP A 797 22.97 23.37 31.82
C ASP A 797 23.02 24.31 30.61
N GLN A 798 24.01 24.09 29.76
CA GLN A 798 24.17 24.81 28.50
C GLN A 798 23.41 24.07 27.41
N VAL A 799 22.57 24.80 26.68
CA VAL A 799 21.71 24.20 25.66
C VAL A 799 21.69 24.98 24.36
N ILE A 800 21.55 24.24 23.26
CA ILE A 800 21.48 24.73 21.89
C ILE A 800 20.06 24.48 21.37
N LEU A 801 19.35 25.53 20.95
CA LEU A 801 17.99 25.42 20.41
C LEU A 801 18.06 25.11 18.90
N ALA A 802 17.70 23.90 18.49
CA ALA A 802 17.84 23.43 17.11
C ALA A 802 16.52 22.83 16.59
N GLY A 803 15.82 23.56 15.72
CA GLY A 803 14.55 23.13 15.15
C GLY A 803 13.49 22.98 16.25
N GLN A 804 12.91 21.79 16.36
CA GLN A 804 11.98 21.44 17.46
C GLN A 804 12.70 20.70 18.61
N TYR A 805 14.03 20.82 18.72
CA TYR A 805 14.84 20.17 19.74
C TYR A 805 15.68 21.15 20.56
N ILE A 806 16.00 20.71 21.77
CA ILE A 806 17.01 21.28 22.65
C ILE A 806 18.12 20.26 22.79
N ILE A 807 19.34 20.65 22.45
CA ILE A 807 20.54 19.81 22.59
C ILE A 807 21.24 20.23 23.87
N VAL A 808 21.46 19.29 24.79
CA VAL A 808 22.20 19.50 26.03
C VAL A 808 23.69 19.30 25.75
N VAL A 809 24.54 20.26 26.13
CA VAL A 809 25.97 20.26 25.81
C VAL A 809 26.87 20.55 27.01
N GLU A 810 27.91 19.74 27.15
CA GLU A 810 28.96 19.83 28.18
C GLU A 810 30.23 20.45 27.56
N SER A 811 30.79 21.49 28.18
CA SER A 811 32.06 22.06 27.70
C SER A 811 33.22 21.14 28.08
N ASN A 812 34.00 20.68 27.09
CA ASN A 812 35.17 19.83 27.35
C ASN A 812 36.46 20.64 27.59
N GLY A 813 36.37 21.97 27.64
CA GLY A 813 37.49 22.88 27.91
C GLY A 813 38.47 23.07 26.75
N GLN A 814 38.28 22.41 25.61
CA GLN A 814 39.12 22.59 24.43
C GLN A 814 38.57 23.72 23.54
N MET A 815 39.46 24.43 22.84
CA MET A 815 39.09 25.41 21.81
C MET A 815 39.45 24.86 20.44
N PHE A 816 38.51 24.91 19.49
CA PHE A 816 38.72 24.50 18.11
C PHE A 816 38.92 25.71 17.19
N VAL A 817 39.73 25.54 16.13
CA VAL A 817 40.03 26.57 15.13
C VAL A 817 39.52 26.13 13.75
N PRO A 818 38.44 26.72 13.22
CA PRO A 818 37.89 26.33 11.92
C PRO A 818 38.92 26.42 10.78
N ASN A 819 39.04 25.34 10.01
CA ASN A 819 39.79 25.35 8.75
C ASN A 819 38.96 26.00 7.64
N SER A 820 39.56 26.96 6.94
CA SER A 820 38.86 27.96 6.11
C SER A 820 38.18 27.44 4.84
N GLU A 821 38.34 26.15 4.51
CA GLU A 821 37.69 25.52 3.35
C GLU A 821 36.20 25.22 3.58
N ALA A 822 35.75 25.16 4.83
CA ALA A 822 34.39 24.73 5.19
C ALA A 822 33.28 25.71 4.76
N ASP A 823 33.47 27.03 4.95
CA ASP A 823 32.46 28.04 4.60
C ASP A 823 32.38 28.32 3.08
N GLY A 824 33.33 27.81 2.28
CA GLY A 824 33.53 28.24 0.88
C GLY A 824 32.51 27.74 -0.17
N ARG A 825 31.76 26.65 0.09
CA ARG A 825 31.01 25.92 -0.97
C ARG A 825 29.58 26.39 -1.23
N HIS A 826 29.00 27.28 -0.41
CA HIS A 826 27.58 27.68 -0.53
C HIS A 826 27.33 29.19 -0.67
N ASN A 827 28.37 30.02 -0.81
CA ASN A 827 28.21 31.47 -0.94
C ASN A 827 27.94 31.96 -2.38
N THR A 828 27.58 31.04 -3.28
CA THR A 828 27.37 31.27 -4.73
C THR A 828 25.93 31.62 -5.09
N ASN A 829 25.29 32.58 -4.37
CA ASN A 829 24.07 33.23 -4.86
C ASN A 829 23.72 34.56 -4.16
N ASN A 830 24.67 35.50 -4.12
CA ASN A 830 24.36 36.91 -3.87
C ASN A 830 25.40 37.83 -4.54
N SER A 831 25.09 38.33 -5.74
CA SER A 831 25.92 39.33 -6.42
C SER A 831 25.07 40.37 -7.16
N ARG A 832 24.85 41.54 -6.53
CA ARG A 832 24.55 42.83 -7.19
C ARG A 832 24.40 43.98 -6.19
N SER A 833 25.52 44.57 -5.80
CA SER A 833 25.63 46.00 -5.50
C SER A 833 27.10 46.42 -5.65
N ALA A 834 27.34 47.64 -6.12
CA ALA A 834 28.69 48.17 -6.34
C ALA A 834 28.94 49.34 -5.38
N GLY A 835 30.17 49.43 -4.88
CA GLY A 835 30.63 50.51 -3.99
C GLY A 835 32.07 50.24 -3.58
N GLY A 836 33.00 51.09 -4.03
CA GLY A 836 34.43 50.92 -3.75
C GLY A 836 34.82 51.50 -2.38
N GLY A 837 35.86 50.94 -1.78
CA GLY A 837 36.45 51.44 -0.53
C GLY A 837 37.78 50.74 -0.24
N THR A 838 38.89 51.39 -0.57
CA THR A 838 40.25 50.87 -0.31
C THR A 838 40.75 51.32 1.06
N SER A 839 40.97 50.38 1.97
CA SER A 839 41.86 50.51 3.13
C SER A 839 42.42 49.12 3.54
N PRO A 840 43.63 49.02 4.12
CA PRO A 840 44.33 47.74 4.30
C PRO A 840 44.31 47.20 5.74
N GLU A 841 44.90 46.02 5.92
CA GLU A 841 45.45 45.50 7.20
C GLU A 841 44.49 45.37 8.39
N GLY A 842 43.41 44.61 8.20
CA GLY A 842 42.69 43.94 9.30
C GLY A 842 43.12 42.48 9.42
N GLY A 843 43.86 42.12 10.47
CA GLY A 843 44.27 40.73 10.70
C GLY A 843 43.10 39.84 11.12
N ASN A 844 42.61 38.99 10.22
CA ASN A 844 41.60 37.97 10.52
C ASN A 844 42.17 36.87 11.44
N GLY A 845 42.27 37.17 12.74
CA GLY A 845 42.48 36.15 13.77
C GLY A 845 41.36 35.12 13.68
N ARG A 846 41.72 33.86 13.39
CA ARG A 846 40.75 32.77 13.24
C ARG A 846 39.93 32.65 14.54
N GLN A 847 38.62 32.83 14.44
CA GLN A 847 37.74 32.77 15.60
C GLN A 847 37.83 31.39 16.24
N GLN A 848 38.30 31.34 17.49
CA GLN A 848 38.34 30.12 18.29
C GLN A 848 36.93 29.85 18.84
N ILE A 849 36.48 28.61 18.70
CA ILE A 849 35.13 28.18 19.10
C ILE A 849 35.29 27.12 20.20
N PRO A 850 34.58 27.23 21.34
CA PRO A 850 34.64 26.20 22.38
C PRO A 850 34.12 24.88 21.82
N LEU A 851 34.84 23.80 22.12
CA LEU A 851 34.44 22.45 21.75
C LEU A 851 33.60 21.83 22.87
N GLU A 852 32.50 21.23 22.48
CA GLU A 852 31.47 20.74 23.37
C GLU A 852 31.25 19.24 23.13
N LYS A 853 30.96 18.50 24.20
CA LYS A 853 30.49 17.12 24.15
C LYS A 853 28.98 17.17 24.26
N MET A 854 28.28 16.46 23.39
CA MET A 854 26.83 16.39 23.43
C MET A 854 26.38 15.38 24.48
N LEU A 855 25.29 15.69 25.20
CA LEU A 855 24.72 14.80 26.23
C LEU A 855 23.38 14.21 25.81
N ASN A 856 22.44 15.02 25.32
CA ASN A 856 21.06 14.58 25.05
C ASN A 856 20.33 15.47 24.02
N TRP A 857 19.22 14.96 23.45
CA TRP A 857 18.24 15.73 22.68
C TRP A 857 16.84 15.65 23.31
N LEU A 858 16.23 16.80 23.59
CA LEU A 858 14.88 16.91 24.18
C LEU A 858 13.93 17.62 23.20
N LYS A 859 12.73 17.07 22.97
CA LYS A 859 11.75 17.62 22.01
C LYS A 859 11.01 18.80 22.61
N ILE A 860 10.92 19.92 21.91
CA ILE A 860 10.09 21.07 22.27
C ILE A 860 8.64 20.79 21.86
N THR A 861 7.72 20.78 22.82
CA THR A 861 6.28 20.62 22.59
C THR A 861 5.53 21.96 22.63
N GLY A 862 6.01 22.96 23.37
CA GLY A 862 5.37 24.28 23.40
C GLY A 862 6.19 25.38 24.06
N VAL A 863 5.71 26.63 24.00
CA VAL A 863 6.24 27.78 24.74
C VAL A 863 5.08 28.66 25.22
N GLU A 864 5.00 28.94 26.52
CA GLU A 864 4.17 30.04 27.03
C GLU A 864 5.00 31.33 27.04
N THR A 865 4.53 32.34 26.29
CA THR A 865 5.05 33.71 26.39
C THR A 865 4.16 34.54 27.32
N PRO A 866 4.71 35.25 28.33
CA PRO A 866 3.90 36.01 29.28
C PRO A 866 3.12 37.13 28.58
N ARG A 867 1.84 37.30 28.97
CA ARG A 867 0.92 38.29 28.39
C ARG A 867 1.47 39.73 28.52
N ARG A 868 2.16 40.22 27.48
CA ARG A 868 2.77 41.56 27.46
C ARG A 868 1.74 42.68 27.63
N LYS A 869 1.73 43.32 28.80
CA LYS A 869 1.31 44.73 28.90
C LYS A 869 2.23 45.58 28.02
N ARG A 870 1.67 46.49 27.22
CA ARG A 870 2.40 47.31 26.24
C ARG A 870 3.66 47.98 26.85
N ARG A 871 4.84 47.61 26.34
CA ARG A 871 6.12 48.32 26.51
C ARG A 871 6.95 48.20 25.21
N ASN A 872 7.95 49.06 25.08
CA ASN A 872 8.60 49.39 23.80
C ASN A 872 9.43 48.24 23.20
N PRO A 873 9.56 48.18 21.86
CA PRO A 873 10.37 47.20 21.16
C PRO A 873 11.85 47.62 21.09
N GLN A 874 12.61 47.41 22.16
CA GLN A 874 14.07 47.49 22.13
C GLN A 874 14.70 46.30 22.88
N GLN A 875 15.75 45.73 22.26
CA GLN A 875 16.71 44.79 22.83
C GLN A 875 16.19 43.44 23.37
N GLU A 876 15.83 42.55 22.43
CA GLU A 876 16.11 41.11 22.55
C GLU A 876 17.14 40.71 21.47
N MET A 877 18.37 41.22 21.59
CA MET A 877 19.49 40.79 20.74
C MET A 877 20.11 39.49 21.26
N SER A 878 19.36 38.39 21.20
CA SER A 878 19.98 37.07 21.33
C SER A 878 20.76 36.76 20.04
N GLN A 879 22.07 36.95 20.08
CA GLN A 879 22.96 36.62 18.97
C GLN A 879 22.89 35.11 18.67
N ILE A 880 22.91 34.77 17.39
CA ILE A 880 23.12 33.38 16.93
C ILE A 880 24.60 33.06 17.17
N VAL A 881 24.85 31.93 17.84
CA VAL A 881 26.19 31.47 18.23
C VAL A 881 26.55 30.23 17.41
N ARG A 882 27.80 30.14 16.96
CA ARG A 882 28.38 28.97 16.30
C ARG A 882 29.04 28.09 17.39
N SER A 883 28.44 26.96 17.74
CA SER A 883 29.02 25.92 18.61
C SER A 883 29.73 24.85 17.77
N ALA A 884 30.68 24.14 18.39
CA ALA A 884 31.38 23.00 17.80
C ALA A 884 31.25 21.76 18.70
N ILE A 885 30.84 20.64 18.14
CA ILE A 885 30.59 19.36 18.82
C ILE A 885 31.47 18.29 18.18
N ARG A 886 32.11 17.43 18.98
CA ARG A 886 32.69 16.15 18.49
C ARG A 886 31.66 15.05 18.64
#